data_AF-A0A418Y7T6-F1
#
_entry.id   AF-A0A418Y7T6-F1
#
_cell.length_a   1.000
_cell.length_b   1.000
_cell.length_c   1.000
_cell.angle_alpha   90.00
_cell.angle_beta   90.00
_cell.angle_gamma   90.00
#
_symmetry.space_group_name_H-M   'P 1'
#
loop_
_entity.id
_entity.type
_entity.pdbx_description
1 polymer ?
#
loop_
_entity_poly.entity_id
_entity_poly.type
_entity_poly.pdbx_seq_one_letter_code
_entity_poly.pdbx_strand_id
1 'polypeptide(L)'
;MLGLMQYQSLQVSSLIEHACHHHPEREIVSRTSEGGIHRTTYGMVGQRSRQLANALVRLGVRPGMRVATLAWNGYRHMELYYAVAGIGAVLHTINPRLFPEQIAYIANHAEDDLLFFDIGFAGLVAQLAPQMKTVRGMYAMTDRAHLPDMPGVGCYEELIAAGSTDFVWPELDEHSAAALCYTSGTTGNPKGVLYSHRSTLLHAMAVCAVDGLGLSSADTALVVVPMFHVNAWGMPYAGALCGARLVFPGPALDGESVYQLLRDEGVTLALGVPTVWQLLFRHVEQQGLAPQQLALERVVIGGSAAPLSMIETFESLFGAQVLHAWGMTEMSPLGTVCRPLPKHASLDTASYRRLQQKQGRPVFGVRLKIVGDDGHALPHDGKSAGRLLVRGHWIASSYFGQEPGAALDANGYFDTGDIATIDPDGYMMITDRAKDVIKSGGEWISSIDLENAAMGHPALAEAAVIGIAHPTWQERPLLIAVRKPGQQVSGAELLAWLSGRVARWWCPDEVVFVDQLPHTATGKIQKLQLREQFRHYLLAQAPTLLIVPGLRGHVPDHWQTLLAEATPGARTVPPLETDGLSCSARVAALDRALAAIDGPVILVAHSAGVLTVAHWAARHQRSIAGALLVTPPDLEVDWPEPYPQPDTLRANGWAPLPRAPLPFPALVAASSNDHLASLDAARAMASDWGAELVELGPVGHLNPAAGYGPWPQAAELVARLVEAAAAVAK
;
A
#
# COMPACT_ATOMS: atom_id res chain seq x y z
N MET A 1 49.24 -8.86 11.51
CA MET A 1 49.82 -8.85 10.15
C MET A 1 48.81 -8.17 9.24
N LEU A 2 49.19 -7.08 8.57
CA LEU A 2 48.33 -6.40 7.58
C LEU A 2 48.72 -6.85 6.17
N GLY A 3 47.85 -6.62 5.19
CA GLY A 3 48.16 -6.89 3.77
C GLY A 3 49.29 -6.00 3.24
N LEU A 4 49.98 -6.46 2.19
CA LEU A 4 51.11 -5.76 1.55
C LEU A 4 50.74 -5.10 0.20
N MET A 5 49.46 -5.09 -0.16
CA MET A 5 48.97 -4.37 -1.34
C MET A 5 49.07 -2.86 -1.10
N GLN A 6 49.24 -2.09 -2.17
CA GLN A 6 49.18 -0.63 -2.09
C GLN A 6 47.82 -0.19 -1.56
N TYR A 7 47.84 0.83 -0.70
CA TYR A 7 46.63 1.51 -0.27
C TYR A 7 46.37 2.69 -1.20
N GLN A 8 45.16 2.75 -1.74
CA GLN A 8 44.63 3.88 -2.49
C GLN A 8 43.17 4.06 -2.05
N SER A 9 42.79 5.29 -1.70
CA SER A 9 41.45 5.57 -1.21
C SER A 9 40.40 5.34 -2.30
N LEU A 10 39.30 4.67 -1.94
CA LEU A 10 38.14 4.56 -2.80
C LEU A 10 37.40 5.90 -2.84
N GLN A 11 37.74 6.79 -3.79
CA GLN A 11 37.17 8.14 -3.91
C GLN A 11 36.36 8.36 -5.19
N VAL A 12 35.33 9.21 -5.12
CA VAL A 12 34.37 9.43 -6.24
C VAL A 12 35.05 10.06 -7.46
N SER A 13 36.04 10.92 -7.25
CA SER A 13 36.87 11.51 -8.31
C SER A 13 37.57 10.45 -9.18
N SER A 14 38.02 9.35 -8.58
CA SER A 14 38.69 8.25 -9.32
C SER A 14 37.79 7.61 -10.38
N LEU A 15 36.46 7.62 -10.19
CA LEU A 15 35.50 7.07 -11.16
C LEU A 15 35.47 7.91 -12.43
N ILE A 16 35.35 9.24 -12.30
CA ILE A 16 35.32 10.12 -13.47
C ILE A 16 36.69 10.20 -14.13
N GLU A 17 37.78 10.11 -13.37
CA GLU A 17 39.12 9.98 -13.93
C GLU A 17 39.25 8.69 -14.74
N HIS A 18 38.83 7.55 -14.21
CA HIS A 18 38.81 6.29 -14.94
C HIS A 18 38.03 6.41 -16.25
N ALA A 19 36.80 6.95 -16.21
CA ALA A 19 35.98 7.16 -17.39
C ALA A 19 36.63 8.10 -18.42
N CYS A 20 37.29 9.17 -17.98
CA CYS A 20 38.02 10.07 -18.87
C CYS A 20 39.20 9.38 -19.57
N HIS A 21 39.89 8.47 -18.90
CA HIS A 21 41.05 7.79 -19.48
C HIS A 21 40.65 6.64 -20.41
N HIS A 22 39.60 5.89 -20.06
CA HIS A 22 39.28 4.64 -20.74
C HIS A 22 38.00 4.70 -21.60
N HIS A 23 37.13 5.67 -21.35
CA HIS A 23 35.85 5.84 -22.06
C HIS A 23 35.58 7.31 -22.46
N PRO A 24 36.57 8.11 -22.91
CA PRO A 24 36.42 9.56 -23.07
C PRO A 24 35.34 9.96 -24.08
N GLU A 25 35.11 9.14 -25.10
CA GLU A 25 34.17 9.39 -26.19
C GLU A 25 32.78 8.80 -25.92
N ARG A 26 32.61 8.03 -24.85
CA ARG A 26 31.30 7.44 -24.55
C ARG A 26 30.33 8.55 -24.17
N GLU A 27 29.21 8.56 -24.90
CA GLU A 27 28.24 9.65 -24.80
C GLU A 27 27.45 9.63 -23.49
N ILE A 28 27.06 10.83 -23.09
CA ILE A 28 26.02 11.12 -22.10
C ILE A 28 24.98 11.98 -22.80
N VAL A 29 23.72 11.53 -22.76
CA VAL A 29 22.60 12.18 -23.43
C VAL A 29 21.67 12.74 -22.36
N SER A 30 21.22 13.97 -22.51
CA SER A 30 20.33 14.62 -21.55
C SER A 30 19.24 15.40 -22.26
N ARG A 31 17.98 15.12 -21.93
CA ARG A 31 16.92 16.09 -22.19
C ARG A 31 17.06 17.22 -21.18
N THR A 32 17.12 18.46 -21.66
CA THR A 32 17.41 19.63 -20.81
C THR A 32 16.13 20.32 -20.33
N SER A 33 16.25 21.12 -19.27
CA SER A 33 15.15 21.92 -18.73
C SER A 33 14.74 23.07 -19.67
N GLU A 34 15.68 23.54 -20.49
CA GLU A 34 15.48 24.54 -21.55
C GLU A 34 14.77 23.94 -22.78
N GLY A 35 14.72 22.61 -22.89
CA GLY A 35 14.18 21.88 -24.03
C GLY A 35 15.24 21.36 -24.99
N GLY A 36 14.90 20.29 -25.71
CA GLY A 36 15.79 19.61 -26.64
C GLY A 36 16.67 18.53 -25.99
N ILE A 37 17.57 17.96 -26.79
CA ILE A 37 18.52 16.91 -26.38
C ILE A 37 19.93 17.47 -26.45
N HIS A 38 20.62 17.49 -25.31
CA HIS A 38 22.03 17.79 -25.18
C HIS A 38 22.86 16.51 -25.22
N ARG A 39 24.00 16.54 -25.92
CA ARG A 39 24.96 15.43 -26.00
C ARG A 39 26.32 15.91 -25.54
N THR A 40 26.93 15.12 -24.68
CA THR A 40 28.30 15.31 -24.18
C THR A 40 28.95 13.93 -24.04
N THR A 41 30.16 13.86 -23.51
CA THR A 41 30.87 12.59 -23.28
C THR A 41 31.47 12.56 -21.88
N TYR A 42 31.93 11.39 -21.40
CA TYR A 42 32.67 11.34 -20.13
C TYR A 42 33.89 12.25 -20.09
N GLY A 43 34.62 12.39 -21.20
CA GLY A 43 35.78 13.29 -21.29
C GLY A 43 35.37 14.75 -21.04
N MET A 44 34.27 15.19 -21.66
CA MET A 44 33.73 16.54 -21.48
C MET A 44 33.14 16.76 -20.08
N VAL A 45 32.40 15.77 -19.55
CA VAL A 45 31.87 15.82 -18.17
C VAL A 45 33.02 15.93 -17.18
N GLY A 46 34.10 15.15 -17.33
CA GLY A 46 35.25 15.23 -16.44
C GLY A 46 36.01 16.55 -16.55
N GLN A 47 36.14 17.14 -17.73
CA GLN A 47 36.71 18.49 -17.89
C GLN A 47 35.84 19.53 -17.18
N ARG A 48 34.52 19.51 -17.40
CA ARG A 48 33.57 20.45 -16.81
C ARG A 48 33.42 20.28 -15.30
N SER A 49 33.51 19.06 -14.78
CA SER A 49 33.59 18.80 -13.34
C SER A 49 34.84 19.41 -12.72
N ARG A 50 36.00 19.42 -13.40
CA ARG A 50 37.21 20.12 -12.91
C ARG A 50 37.05 21.64 -12.93
N GLN A 51 36.39 22.19 -13.95
CA GLN A 51 36.06 23.61 -13.99
C GLN A 51 35.12 24.01 -12.85
N LEU A 52 34.10 23.19 -12.61
CA LEU A 52 33.18 23.36 -11.50
C LEU A 52 33.88 23.22 -10.14
N ALA A 53 34.79 22.24 -9.98
CA ALA A 53 35.59 22.09 -8.76
C ALA A 53 36.42 23.35 -8.47
N ASN A 54 37.11 23.90 -9.48
CA ASN A 54 37.79 25.20 -9.38
C ASN A 54 36.84 26.32 -8.96
N ALA A 55 35.65 26.39 -9.56
CA ALA A 55 34.66 27.40 -9.24
C ALA A 55 34.17 27.29 -7.78
N LEU A 56 33.86 26.08 -7.31
CA LEU A 56 33.42 25.82 -5.94
C LEU A 56 34.51 26.21 -4.92
N VAL A 57 35.77 25.87 -5.19
CA VAL A 57 36.91 26.26 -4.34
C VAL A 57 37.07 27.79 -4.28
N ARG A 58 36.95 28.49 -5.42
CA ARG A 58 36.96 29.97 -5.45
C ARG A 58 35.79 30.59 -4.69
N LEU A 59 34.63 29.95 -4.74
CA LEU A 59 33.48 30.33 -3.93
C LEU A 59 33.68 30.02 -2.44
N GLY A 60 34.78 29.38 -2.05
CA GLY A 60 35.13 29.08 -0.66
C GLY A 60 34.48 27.81 -0.12
N VAL A 61 34.00 26.90 -0.98
CA VAL A 61 33.55 25.57 -0.56
C VAL A 61 34.77 24.76 -0.09
N ARG A 62 34.63 24.10 1.07
CA ARG A 62 35.67 23.32 1.74
C ARG A 62 35.17 21.90 1.98
N PRO A 63 36.07 20.94 2.27
CA PRO A 63 35.66 19.60 2.65
C PRO A 63 34.63 19.59 3.79
N GLY A 64 33.61 18.75 3.67
CA GLY A 64 32.50 18.63 4.62
C GLY A 64 31.37 19.64 4.47
N MET A 65 31.54 20.74 3.71
CA MET A 65 30.46 21.69 3.40
C MET A 65 29.42 21.04 2.47
N ARG A 66 28.16 21.49 2.53
CA ARG A 66 27.06 20.88 1.76
C ARG A 66 26.69 21.75 0.57
N VAL A 67 26.69 21.16 -0.62
CA VAL A 67 26.20 21.80 -1.84
C VAL A 67 24.90 21.13 -2.23
N ALA A 68 23.81 21.88 -2.13
CA ALA A 68 22.47 21.40 -2.43
C ALA A 68 22.14 21.46 -3.92
N THR A 69 21.26 20.55 -4.34
CA THR A 69 20.68 20.51 -5.68
C THR A 69 19.16 20.37 -5.64
N LEU A 70 18.47 21.20 -6.42
CA LEU A 70 17.07 21.02 -6.83
C LEU A 70 17.07 20.78 -8.34
N ALA A 71 17.31 19.54 -8.74
CA ALA A 71 17.76 19.23 -10.10
C ALA A 71 17.16 17.92 -10.62
N TRP A 72 16.78 17.91 -11.90
CA TRP A 72 16.37 16.72 -12.64
C TRP A 72 17.56 15.84 -13.02
N ASN A 73 17.29 14.78 -13.77
CA ASN A 73 18.34 13.93 -14.35
C ASN A 73 18.93 14.65 -15.56
N GLY A 74 20.22 14.98 -15.50
CA GLY A 74 20.88 15.67 -16.60
C GLY A 74 22.38 15.84 -16.40
N TYR A 75 23.06 16.22 -17.47
CA TYR A 75 24.52 16.33 -17.51
C TYR A 75 25.09 17.33 -16.48
N ARG A 76 24.47 18.51 -16.27
CA ARG A 76 24.93 19.48 -15.25
C ARG A 76 24.81 18.94 -13.83
N HIS A 77 23.76 18.17 -13.55
CA HIS A 77 23.61 17.48 -12.26
C HIS A 77 24.70 16.41 -12.09
N MET A 78 25.02 15.67 -13.16
CA MET A 78 26.13 14.71 -13.17
C MET A 78 27.49 15.39 -12.98
N GLU A 79 27.71 16.59 -13.50
CA GLU A 79 28.92 17.37 -13.26
C GLU A 79 29.10 17.70 -11.76
N LEU A 80 28.01 18.07 -11.08
CA LEU A 80 27.96 18.31 -9.63
C LEU A 80 28.25 17.04 -8.80
N TYR A 81 27.76 15.88 -9.24
CA TYR A 81 28.04 14.58 -8.60
C TYR A 81 29.54 14.30 -8.43
N TYR A 82 30.36 14.70 -9.40
CA TYR A 82 31.80 14.51 -9.32
C TYR A 82 32.55 15.72 -8.77
N ALA A 83 32.16 16.94 -9.14
CA ALA A 83 32.87 18.14 -8.71
C ALA A 83 32.76 18.36 -7.20
N VAL A 84 31.56 18.22 -6.63
CA VAL A 84 31.31 18.48 -5.21
C VAL A 84 31.98 17.41 -4.34
N ALA A 85 31.68 16.14 -4.61
CA ALA A 85 32.30 15.03 -3.89
C ALA A 85 33.82 14.99 -4.12
N GLY A 86 34.29 15.29 -5.33
CA GLY A 86 35.71 15.25 -5.69
C GLY A 86 36.57 16.26 -4.93
N ILE A 87 36.01 17.39 -4.49
CA ILE A 87 36.72 18.35 -3.61
C ILE A 87 36.54 18.04 -2.11
N GLY A 88 35.93 16.91 -1.76
CA GLY A 88 35.63 16.49 -0.39
C GLY A 88 34.41 17.17 0.24
N ALA A 89 33.63 17.94 -0.54
CA ALA A 89 32.35 18.48 -0.09
C ALA A 89 31.24 17.43 -0.28
N VAL A 90 30.09 17.66 0.34
CA VAL A 90 28.96 16.73 0.31
C VAL A 90 27.90 17.22 -0.67
N LEU A 91 27.60 16.42 -1.69
CA LEU A 91 26.47 16.73 -2.57
C LEU A 91 25.15 16.37 -1.86
N HIS A 92 24.37 17.37 -1.50
CA HIS A 92 23.03 17.18 -0.97
C HIS A 92 22.02 17.22 -2.10
N THR A 93 21.35 16.10 -2.35
CA THR A 93 20.36 16.01 -3.41
C THR A 93 18.95 16.17 -2.85
N ILE A 94 18.36 17.35 -3.05
CA ILE A 94 17.06 17.68 -2.48
C ILE A 94 15.98 17.18 -3.43
N ASN A 95 15.04 16.39 -2.89
CA ASN A 95 13.88 15.96 -3.63
C ASN A 95 12.90 17.14 -3.85
N PRO A 96 12.74 17.63 -5.09
CA PRO A 96 11.90 18.79 -5.39
C PRO A 96 10.40 18.49 -5.27
N ARG A 97 10.02 17.22 -5.10
CA ARG A 97 8.61 16.80 -4.96
C ARG A 97 8.10 16.90 -3.52
N LEU A 98 8.98 17.11 -2.53
CA LEU A 98 8.58 17.29 -1.14
C LEU A 98 7.80 18.59 -0.94
N PHE A 99 7.06 18.68 0.17
CA PHE A 99 6.40 19.94 0.53
C PHE A 99 7.44 21.04 0.77
N PRO A 100 7.17 22.31 0.40
CA PRO A 100 8.13 23.41 0.57
C PRO A 100 8.70 23.51 1.99
N GLU A 101 7.90 23.29 3.02
CA GLU A 101 8.33 23.34 4.42
C GLU A 101 9.32 22.22 4.74
N GLN A 102 9.13 21.04 4.16
CA GLN A 102 10.08 19.93 4.28
C GLN A 102 11.38 20.22 3.53
N ILE A 103 11.30 20.86 2.36
CA ILE A 103 12.48 21.30 1.59
C ILE A 103 13.29 22.32 2.40
N ALA A 104 12.63 23.34 2.97
CA ALA A 104 13.28 24.31 3.84
C ALA A 104 13.88 23.65 5.08
N TYR A 105 13.18 22.69 5.70
CA TYR A 105 13.70 21.94 6.84
C TYR A 105 14.98 21.18 6.47
N ILE A 106 14.99 20.36 5.41
CA ILE A 106 16.17 19.56 5.06
C ILE A 106 17.35 20.41 4.64
N ALA A 107 17.10 21.53 3.95
CA ALA A 107 18.17 22.45 3.56
C ALA A 107 18.85 23.09 4.79
N ASN A 108 18.05 23.46 5.79
CA ASN A 108 18.55 23.99 7.04
C ASN A 108 19.18 22.92 7.95
N HIS A 109 18.61 21.72 8.00
CA HIS A 109 19.13 20.62 8.81
C HIS A 109 20.47 20.11 8.26
N ALA A 110 20.61 20.07 6.93
CA ALA A 110 21.89 19.83 6.27
C ALA A 110 22.86 21.00 6.39
N GLU A 111 22.38 22.20 6.76
CA GLU A 111 23.13 23.46 6.71
C GLU A 111 23.77 23.67 5.33
N ASP A 112 22.96 23.61 4.28
CA ASP A 112 23.45 23.77 2.91
C ASP A 112 24.08 25.14 2.70
N ASP A 113 25.24 25.18 2.02
CA ASP A 113 26.01 26.39 1.76
C ASP A 113 25.63 27.04 0.42
N LEU A 114 25.53 26.22 -0.63
CA LEU A 114 25.19 26.67 -1.98
C LEU A 114 24.02 25.83 -2.50
N LEU A 115 23.18 26.44 -3.33
CA LEU A 115 22.08 25.74 -4.02
C LEU A 115 22.25 25.86 -5.54
N PHE A 116 22.27 24.73 -6.21
CA PHE A 116 22.19 24.63 -7.67
C PHE A 116 20.80 24.12 -8.06
N PHE A 117 20.15 24.74 -9.04
CA PHE A 117 18.78 24.35 -9.40
C PHE A 117 18.49 24.42 -10.89
N ASP A 118 17.63 23.52 -11.37
CA ASP A 118 17.08 23.59 -12.73
C ASP A 118 16.08 24.74 -12.85
N ILE A 119 16.04 25.41 -14.01
CA ILE A 119 15.22 26.62 -14.22
C ILE A 119 13.72 26.41 -13.99
N GLY A 120 13.22 25.17 -14.17
CA GLY A 120 11.83 24.81 -13.86
C GLY A 120 11.47 24.96 -12.38
N PHE A 121 12.46 25.04 -11.49
CA PHE A 121 12.27 25.24 -10.05
C PHE A 121 12.46 26.68 -9.59
N ALA A 122 12.68 27.65 -10.50
CA ALA A 122 12.93 29.05 -10.11
C ALA A 122 11.84 29.61 -9.17
N GLY A 123 10.57 29.33 -9.44
CA GLY A 123 9.46 29.76 -8.57
C GLY A 123 9.51 29.13 -7.17
N LEU A 124 9.83 27.84 -7.09
CA LEU A 124 9.99 27.14 -5.81
C LEU A 124 11.21 27.68 -5.03
N VAL A 125 12.33 27.94 -5.72
CA VAL A 125 13.53 28.53 -5.10
C VAL A 125 13.25 29.93 -4.58
N ALA A 126 12.53 30.77 -5.34
CA ALA A 126 12.11 32.09 -4.89
C ALA A 126 11.25 32.04 -3.62
N GLN A 127 10.35 31.07 -3.51
CA GLN A 127 9.54 30.83 -2.30
C GLN A 127 10.39 30.39 -1.10
N LEU A 128 11.39 29.54 -1.33
CA LEU A 128 12.19 28.93 -0.25
C LEU A 128 13.37 29.79 0.20
N ALA A 129 13.91 30.65 -0.68
CA ALA A 129 15.11 31.42 -0.42
C ALA A 129 15.10 32.20 0.92
N PRO A 130 13.99 32.86 1.32
CA PRO A 130 13.94 33.55 2.63
C PRO A 130 14.01 32.61 3.85
N GLN A 131 13.76 31.31 3.67
CA GLN A 131 13.71 30.31 4.73
C GLN A 131 15.03 29.54 4.86
N MET A 132 15.93 29.64 3.88
CA MET A 132 17.23 28.95 3.87
C MET A 132 18.27 29.79 4.62
N LYS A 133 18.62 29.37 5.83
CA LYS A 133 19.43 30.15 6.79
C LYS A 133 20.92 30.19 6.47
N THR A 134 21.43 29.14 5.85
CA THR A 134 22.87 28.94 5.60
C THR A 134 23.25 29.09 4.13
N VAL A 135 22.26 29.03 3.23
CA VAL A 135 22.51 29.13 1.78
C VAL A 135 22.93 30.55 1.44
N ARG A 136 24.21 30.71 1.08
CA ARG A 136 24.84 32.01 0.78
C ARG A 136 24.93 32.31 -0.72
N GLY A 137 24.58 31.36 -1.59
CA GLY A 137 24.60 31.54 -3.03
C GLY A 137 23.72 30.54 -3.76
N MET A 138 23.02 31.01 -4.80
CA MET A 138 22.10 30.22 -5.62
C MET A 138 22.50 30.32 -7.09
N TYR A 139 22.54 29.19 -7.80
CA TYR A 139 22.97 29.12 -9.19
C TYR A 139 21.96 28.34 -10.02
N ALA A 140 21.39 28.98 -11.04
CA ALA A 140 20.53 28.31 -11.99
C ALA A 140 21.39 27.53 -13.00
N MET A 141 21.09 26.25 -13.16
CA MET A 141 21.80 25.30 -14.03
C MET A 141 21.40 25.50 -15.49
N THR A 142 21.81 26.63 -16.06
CA THR A 142 21.46 27.07 -17.42
C THR A 142 22.55 28.00 -17.98
N ASP A 143 22.47 28.32 -19.27
CA ASP A 143 23.19 29.44 -19.88
C ASP A 143 22.57 30.81 -19.54
N ARG A 144 23.24 31.89 -19.96
CA ARG A 144 22.78 33.27 -19.73
C ARG A 144 21.46 33.59 -20.42
N ALA A 145 21.17 32.99 -21.57
CA ALA A 145 19.99 33.32 -22.37
C ALA A 145 18.70 32.81 -21.71
N HIS A 146 18.77 31.72 -20.95
CA HIS A 146 17.63 31.15 -20.24
C HIS A 146 17.68 31.36 -18.72
N LEU A 147 18.55 32.27 -18.24
CA LEU A 147 18.63 32.60 -16.81
C LEU A 147 17.28 33.20 -16.33
N PRO A 148 16.68 32.68 -15.25
CA PRO A 148 15.44 33.25 -14.74
C PRO A 148 15.66 34.67 -14.22
N ASP A 149 14.65 35.53 -14.40
CA ASP A 149 14.64 36.88 -13.83
C ASP A 149 14.40 36.81 -12.32
N MET A 150 15.47 36.52 -11.58
CA MET A 150 15.47 36.35 -10.14
C MET A 150 16.70 37.05 -9.53
N PRO A 151 16.52 38.03 -8.62
CA PRO A 151 17.63 38.72 -7.98
C PRO A 151 18.55 37.77 -7.20
N GLY A 152 19.87 37.97 -7.32
CA GLY A 152 20.87 37.23 -6.54
C GLY A 152 21.16 35.81 -7.03
N VAL A 153 20.61 35.39 -8.18
CA VAL A 153 20.90 34.09 -8.80
C VAL A 153 22.03 34.20 -9.82
N GLY A 154 23.04 33.32 -9.69
CA GLY A 154 24.13 33.17 -10.66
C GLY A 154 23.79 32.20 -11.81
N CYS A 155 24.49 32.35 -12.93
CA CYS A 155 24.41 31.44 -14.08
C CYS A 155 25.48 30.34 -13.96
N TYR A 156 25.06 29.07 -14.06
CA TYR A 156 25.97 27.92 -13.97
C TYR A 156 27.04 27.91 -15.07
N GLU A 157 26.65 28.09 -16.34
CA GLU A 157 27.60 28.00 -17.46
C GLU A 157 28.70 29.06 -17.36
N GLU A 158 28.36 30.27 -16.90
CA GLU A 158 29.35 31.33 -16.68
C GLU A 158 30.23 31.07 -15.45
N LEU A 159 29.65 30.52 -14.38
CA LEU A 159 30.40 30.17 -13.17
C LEU A 159 31.54 29.21 -13.50
N ILE A 160 31.25 28.18 -14.29
CA ILE A 160 32.25 27.15 -14.64
C ILE A 160 33.17 27.61 -15.78
N ALA A 161 32.74 28.51 -16.68
CA ALA A 161 33.59 28.99 -17.78
C ALA A 161 34.88 29.66 -17.29
N ALA A 162 34.87 30.24 -16.09
CA ALA A 162 36.06 30.80 -15.44
C ALA A 162 36.97 29.75 -14.76
N GLY A 163 36.55 28.48 -14.71
CA GLY A 163 37.28 27.36 -14.15
C GLY A 163 38.32 26.79 -15.11
N SER A 164 39.51 26.42 -14.58
CA SER A 164 40.49 25.64 -15.32
C SER A 164 39.99 24.20 -15.51
N THR A 165 40.25 23.62 -16.68
CA THR A 165 40.07 22.17 -16.91
C THR A 165 41.19 21.35 -16.30
N ASP A 166 42.30 21.99 -15.90
CA ASP A 166 43.40 21.40 -15.14
C ASP A 166 43.13 21.59 -13.64
N PHE A 167 42.76 20.50 -12.97
CA PHE A 167 42.49 20.44 -11.54
C PHE A 167 42.94 19.08 -11.02
N VAL A 168 43.75 19.10 -9.97
CA VAL A 168 44.20 17.90 -9.28
C VAL A 168 43.23 17.63 -8.13
N TRP A 169 42.55 16.49 -8.18
CA TRP A 169 41.67 16.08 -7.09
C TRP A 169 42.51 15.82 -5.82
N PRO A 170 42.07 16.30 -4.64
CA PRO A 170 42.73 15.96 -3.39
C PRO A 170 42.62 14.45 -3.10
N GLU A 171 43.61 13.90 -2.42
CA GLU A 171 43.49 12.56 -1.81
C GLU A 171 42.61 12.69 -0.55
N LEU A 172 41.51 11.94 -0.53
CA LEU A 172 40.53 11.97 0.56
C LEU A 172 40.58 10.67 1.36
N ASP A 173 40.18 10.71 2.63
CA ASP A 173 39.85 9.48 3.36
C ASP A 173 38.60 8.87 2.70
N GLU A 174 38.65 7.60 2.31
CA GLU A 174 37.51 6.91 1.70
C GLU A 174 36.27 6.84 2.63
N HIS A 175 36.44 7.03 3.93
CA HIS A 175 35.34 7.11 4.89
C HIS A 175 34.67 8.49 4.97
N SER A 176 35.26 9.52 4.35
CA SER A 176 34.67 10.86 4.30
C SER A 176 33.37 10.89 3.49
N ALA A 177 32.49 11.82 3.85
CA ALA A 177 31.16 11.96 3.27
C ALA A 177 31.23 12.52 1.83
N ALA A 178 30.49 11.90 0.92
CA ALA A 178 30.44 12.26 -0.50
C ALA A 178 29.08 12.80 -0.94
N ALA A 179 27.99 12.24 -0.41
CA ALA A 179 26.64 12.61 -0.78
C ALA A 179 25.67 12.50 0.40
N LEU A 180 24.56 13.23 0.31
CA LEU A 180 23.48 13.25 1.30
C LEU A 180 22.14 13.16 0.58
N CYS A 181 21.32 12.17 0.96
CA CYS A 181 19.93 12.05 0.52
C CYS A 181 19.01 12.02 1.74
N TYR A 182 17.84 12.66 1.66
CA TYR A 182 16.82 12.55 2.68
C TYR A 182 15.73 11.54 2.31
N THR A 183 15.26 10.79 3.30
CA THR A 183 14.11 9.89 3.17
C THR A 183 12.79 10.67 3.25
N SER A 184 11.71 10.15 2.68
CA SER A 184 10.43 10.87 2.59
C SER A 184 9.65 10.98 3.92
N GLY A 185 10.22 10.58 5.07
CA GLY A 185 9.65 10.79 6.41
C GLY A 185 8.19 10.36 6.58
N THR A 186 7.88 9.07 6.66
CA THR A 186 6.47 8.61 6.78
C THR A 186 5.83 8.83 8.15
N THR A 187 6.59 9.26 9.16
CA THR A 187 6.15 9.39 10.56
C THR A 187 6.72 10.64 11.25
N GLY A 188 7.30 11.58 10.48
CA GLY A 188 7.97 12.76 11.00
C GLY A 188 8.84 13.45 9.95
N ASN A 189 9.75 14.31 10.40
CA ASN A 189 10.68 15.01 9.50
C ASN A 189 11.55 14.01 8.70
N PRO A 190 11.87 14.33 7.43
CA PRO A 190 12.82 13.56 6.62
C PRO A 190 14.14 13.27 7.35
N LYS A 191 14.68 12.07 7.19
CA LYS A 191 15.97 11.68 7.79
C LYS A 191 17.07 11.65 6.75
N GLY A 192 18.21 12.28 7.03
CA GLY A 192 19.36 12.30 6.12
C GLY A 192 20.18 11.02 6.19
N VAL A 193 20.51 10.45 5.04
CA VAL A 193 21.44 9.33 4.87
C VAL A 193 22.72 9.88 4.24
N LEU A 194 23.81 9.82 5.00
CA LEU A 194 25.11 10.36 4.62
C LEU A 194 25.98 9.23 4.05
N TYR A 195 26.27 9.30 2.76
CA TYR A 195 27.08 8.31 2.04
C TYR A 195 28.56 8.65 2.13
N SER A 196 29.41 7.64 2.30
CA SER A 196 30.85 7.82 2.15
C SER A 196 31.31 7.59 0.72
N HIS A 197 32.52 8.05 0.42
CA HIS A 197 33.18 7.72 -0.84
C HIS A 197 33.31 6.20 -1.03
N ARG A 198 33.79 5.50 0.01
CA ARG A 198 33.92 4.03 0.04
C ARG A 198 32.62 3.32 -0.24
N SER A 199 31.53 3.71 0.44
CA SER A 199 30.23 3.07 0.25
C SER A 199 29.72 3.23 -1.17
N THR A 200 29.95 4.41 -1.77
CA THR A 200 29.57 4.75 -3.14
C THR A 200 30.31 3.89 -4.17
N LEU A 201 31.62 3.71 -4.03
CA LEU A 201 32.42 2.91 -4.97
C LEU A 201 32.12 1.41 -4.87
N LEU A 202 32.03 0.87 -3.65
CA LEU A 202 31.69 -0.54 -3.44
C LEU A 202 30.31 -0.86 -4.00
N HIS A 203 29.35 0.05 -3.82
CA HIS A 203 28.03 -0.09 -4.45
C HIS A 203 28.10 -0.05 -5.97
N ALA A 204 28.84 0.90 -6.56
CA ALA A 204 29.01 0.99 -8.01
C ALA A 204 29.59 -0.31 -8.61
N MET A 205 30.54 -0.95 -7.91
CA MET A 205 31.06 -2.27 -8.30
C MET A 205 29.98 -3.36 -8.25
N ALA A 206 29.14 -3.36 -7.20
CA ALA A 206 28.04 -4.31 -7.07
C ALA A 206 26.96 -4.12 -8.14
N VAL A 207 26.71 -2.88 -8.58
CA VAL A 207 25.82 -2.58 -9.72
C VAL A 207 26.34 -3.21 -11.02
N CYS A 208 27.64 -3.08 -11.30
CA CYS A 208 28.26 -3.61 -12.51
C CYS A 208 28.44 -5.13 -12.49
N ALA A 209 28.43 -5.77 -11.32
CA ALA A 209 28.53 -7.22 -11.21
C ALA A 209 27.38 -7.91 -11.97
N VAL A 210 27.67 -9.06 -12.60
CA VAL A 210 26.67 -9.85 -13.35
C VAL A 210 25.52 -10.30 -12.45
N ASP A 211 25.83 -10.75 -11.23
CA ASP A 211 24.84 -11.08 -10.20
C ASP A 211 24.20 -9.85 -9.54
N GLY A 212 24.66 -8.65 -9.90
CA GLY A 212 23.96 -7.39 -9.71
C GLY A 212 23.14 -7.00 -10.93
N LEU A 213 23.20 -5.72 -11.33
CA LEU A 213 22.48 -5.23 -12.51
C LEU A 213 23.21 -5.57 -13.83
N GLY A 214 24.48 -5.99 -13.76
CA GLY A 214 25.26 -6.36 -14.93
C GLY A 214 25.38 -5.21 -15.93
N LEU A 215 25.56 -3.99 -15.43
CA LEU A 215 25.83 -2.81 -16.24
C LEU A 215 27.25 -2.89 -16.82
N SER A 216 27.40 -2.57 -18.10
CA SER A 216 28.68 -2.63 -18.80
C SER A 216 28.84 -1.52 -19.84
N SER A 217 30.04 -1.41 -20.43
CA SER A 217 30.29 -0.49 -21.55
C SER A 217 29.44 -0.73 -22.79
N ALA A 218 28.91 -1.95 -22.96
CA ALA A 218 28.01 -2.29 -24.06
C ALA A 218 26.63 -1.66 -23.89
N ASP A 219 26.27 -1.24 -22.68
CA ASP A 219 24.92 -0.77 -22.38
C ASP A 219 24.69 0.69 -22.72
N THR A 220 23.50 0.97 -23.23
CA THR A 220 22.87 2.29 -23.23
C THR A 220 21.77 2.29 -22.18
N ALA A 221 22.02 2.95 -21.04
CA ALA A 221 21.15 2.94 -19.88
C ALA A 221 20.26 4.19 -19.84
N LEU A 222 18.93 4.02 -19.93
CA LEU A 222 17.95 5.06 -19.63
C LEU A 222 17.71 5.12 -18.12
N VAL A 223 18.15 6.21 -17.52
CA VAL A 223 18.10 6.43 -16.08
C VAL A 223 16.84 7.25 -15.76
N VAL A 224 15.68 6.58 -15.67
CA VAL A 224 14.40 7.21 -15.28
C VAL A 224 14.37 7.52 -13.79
N VAL A 225 15.08 6.72 -12.99
CA VAL A 225 15.18 6.92 -11.54
C VAL A 225 15.83 8.29 -11.25
N PRO A 226 15.23 9.13 -10.40
CA PRO A 226 15.76 10.46 -10.17
C PRO A 226 17.15 10.50 -9.51
N MET A 227 18.04 11.35 -10.01
CA MET A 227 19.32 11.70 -9.38
C MET A 227 19.09 12.44 -8.06
N PHE A 228 17.99 13.19 -7.92
CA PHE A 228 17.65 13.79 -6.64
C PHE A 228 17.19 12.79 -5.58
N HIS A 229 16.94 11.53 -5.96
CA HIS A 229 16.39 10.53 -5.06
C HIS A 229 17.23 9.26 -5.12
N VAL A 230 17.93 8.98 -4.02
CA VAL A 230 18.66 7.72 -3.87
C VAL A 230 19.72 7.54 -4.97
N ASN A 231 20.39 8.65 -5.32
CA ASN A 231 21.48 8.72 -6.29
C ASN A 231 21.21 8.03 -7.64
N ALA A 232 19.97 8.08 -8.17
CA ALA A 232 19.56 7.38 -9.38
C ALA A 232 19.90 5.86 -9.37
N TRP A 233 19.81 5.25 -8.19
CA TRP A 233 20.31 3.92 -7.79
C TRP A 233 21.77 3.60 -8.19
N GLY A 234 22.63 4.62 -8.18
CA GLY A 234 24.08 4.52 -8.38
C GLY A 234 24.54 4.57 -9.85
N MET A 235 23.62 4.79 -10.80
CA MET A 235 23.93 4.78 -12.24
C MET A 235 25.00 5.79 -12.68
N PRO A 236 25.05 7.04 -12.18
CA PRO A 236 26.13 7.96 -12.54
C PRO A 236 27.51 7.37 -12.21
N TYR A 237 27.65 6.81 -11.00
CA TYR A 237 28.91 6.22 -10.53
C TYR A 237 29.26 4.92 -11.25
N ALA A 238 28.31 4.00 -11.37
CA ALA A 238 28.50 2.72 -12.04
C ALA A 238 28.75 2.87 -13.55
N GLY A 239 28.07 3.83 -14.20
CA GLY A 239 28.30 4.14 -15.60
C GLY A 239 29.73 4.61 -15.85
N ALA A 240 30.26 5.52 -15.02
CA ALA A 240 31.66 5.95 -15.14
C ALA A 240 32.65 4.80 -14.82
N LEU A 241 32.29 3.92 -13.89
CA LEU A 241 33.11 2.75 -13.54
C LEU A 241 33.31 1.80 -14.73
N CYS A 242 32.25 1.55 -15.51
CA CYS A 242 32.28 0.54 -16.58
C CYS A 242 32.21 1.10 -18.01
N GLY A 243 32.02 2.40 -18.19
CA GLY A 243 31.90 3.05 -19.50
C GLY A 243 30.53 2.90 -20.17
N ALA A 244 29.44 2.75 -19.42
CA ALA A 244 28.09 2.68 -20.00
C ALA A 244 27.66 4.03 -20.59
N ARG A 245 26.86 4.03 -21.66
CA ARG A 245 26.24 5.27 -22.17
C ARG A 245 25.03 5.57 -21.31
N LEU A 246 24.95 6.79 -20.78
CA LEU A 246 23.83 7.19 -19.92
C LEU A 246 22.89 8.14 -20.66
N VAL A 247 21.60 7.85 -20.58
CA VAL A 247 20.53 8.68 -21.13
C VAL A 247 19.68 9.20 -19.97
N PHE A 248 19.64 10.52 -19.83
CA PHE A 248 18.89 11.21 -18.78
C PHE A 248 17.63 11.88 -19.35
N PRO A 249 16.44 11.58 -18.82
CA PRO A 249 15.18 12.05 -19.38
C PRO A 249 14.82 13.50 -19.01
N GLY A 250 15.61 14.17 -18.16
CA GLY A 250 15.27 15.51 -17.69
C GLY A 250 13.92 15.56 -16.97
N PRO A 251 13.11 16.61 -17.16
CA PRO A 251 11.80 16.74 -16.53
C PRO A 251 10.69 15.88 -17.18
N ALA A 252 10.88 15.39 -18.41
CA ALA A 252 9.82 14.76 -19.20
C ALA A 252 9.78 13.24 -18.99
N LEU A 253 8.88 12.80 -18.10
CA LEU A 253 8.72 11.40 -17.69
C LEU A 253 7.38 10.78 -18.14
N ASP A 254 6.65 11.46 -19.03
CA ASP A 254 5.45 10.92 -19.65
C ASP A 254 5.78 9.78 -20.63
N GLY A 255 4.76 8.97 -20.96
CA GLY A 255 4.95 7.78 -21.79
C GLY A 255 5.49 8.06 -23.20
N GLU A 256 5.13 9.20 -23.79
CA GLU A 256 5.62 9.60 -25.12
C GLU A 256 7.11 9.94 -25.05
N SER A 257 7.49 10.82 -24.13
CA SER A 257 8.88 11.25 -23.95
C SER A 257 9.82 10.09 -23.63
N VAL A 258 9.38 9.14 -22.80
CA VAL A 258 10.14 7.92 -22.46
C VAL A 258 10.27 7.01 -23.68
N TYR A 259 9.17 6.76 -24.42
CA TYR A 259 9.21 5.93 -25.62
C TYR A 259 10.14 6.50 -26.70
N GLN A 260 10.09 7.82 -26.92
CA GLN A 260 10.99 8.53 -27.84
C GLN A 260 12.46 8.29 -27.47
N LEU A 261 12.84 8.42 -26.20
CA LEU A 261 14.21 8.15 -25.77
C LEU A 261 14.61 6.69 -25.93
N LEU A 262 13.71 5.74 -25.62
CA LEU A 262 13.98 4.31 -25.83
C LEU A 262 14.30 4.02 -27.30
N ARG A 263 13.53 4.61 -28.23
CA ARG A 263 13.67 4.44 -29.67
C ARG A 263 14.89 5.16 -30.23
N ASP A 264 14.98 6.46 -29.99
CA ASP A 264 15.93 7.34 -30.69
C ASP A 264 17.37 7.17 -30.16
N GLU A 265 17.51 6.74 -28.91
CA GLU A 265 18.82 6.54 -28.29
C GLU A 265 19.27 5.06 -28.26
N GLY A 266 18.46 4.13 -28.78
CA GLY A 266 18.81 2.70 -28.79
C GLY A 266 19.09 2.16 -27.39
N VAL A 267 18.16 2.39 -26.46
CA VAL A 267 18.31 2.01 -25.05
C VAL A 267 18.27 0.49 -24.90
N THR A 268 19.29 -0.11 -24.27
CA THR A 268 19.38 -1.55 -24.00
C THR A 268 18.95 -1.90 -22.58
N LEU A 269 19.13 -0.96 -21.64
CA LEU A 269 18.78 -1.10 -20.24
C LEU A 269 17.96 0.10 -19.78
N ALA A 270 16.77 -0.11 -19.23
CA ALA A 270 15.99 0.97 -18.62
C ALA A 270 15.75 0.70 -17.14
N LEU A 271 15.94 1.70 -16.28
CA LEU A 271 15.74 1.55 -14.84
C LEU A 271 14.69 2.54 -14.36
N GLY A 272 13.70 2.07 -13.61
CA GLY A 272 12.58 2.92 -13.21
C GLY A 272 11.62 2.24 -12.24
N VAL A 273 10.53 2.95 -11.97
CA VAL A 273 9.48 2.55 -11.03
C VAL A 273 8.21 2.17 -11.78
N PRO A 274 7.35 1.30 -11.22
CA PRO A 274 6.13 0.85 -11.87
C PRO A 274 5.22 1.95 -12.42
N THR A 275 5.12 3.10 -11.74
CA THR A 275 4.26 4.20 -12.19
C THR A 275 4.68 4.76 -13.55
N VAL A 276 5.98 4.92 -13.81
CA VAL A 276 6.46 5.39 -15.12
C VAL A 276 6.27 4.32 -16.20
N TRP A 277 6.45 3.04 -15.85
CA TRP A 277 6.22 1.93 -16.77
C TRP A 277 4.76 1.81 -17.19
N GLN A 278 3.81 2.06 -16.28
CA GLN A 278 2.39 2.12 -16.64
C GLN A 278 2.08 3.27 -17.60
N LEU A 279 2.70 4.44 -17.43
CA LEU A 279 2.55 5.56 -18.38
C LEU A 279 3.07 5.19 -19.77
N LEU A 280 4.24 4.53 -19.83
CA LEU A 280 4.81 4.00 -21.07
C LEU A 280 3.86 3.00 -21.74
N PHE A 281 3.35 2.00 -21.00
CA PHE A 281 2.43 0.99 -21.54
C PHE A 281 1.15 1.61 -22.11
N ARG A 282 0.56 2.56 -21.38
CA ARG A 282 -0.62 3.29 -21.83
C ARG A 282 -0.36 4.03 -23.14
N HIS A 283 0.79 4.69 -23.26
CA HIS A 283 1.17 5.37 -24.49
C HIS A 283 1.33 4.40 -25.66
N VAL A 284 2.03 3.27 -25.44
CA VAL A 284 2.21 2.22 -26.45
C VAL A 284 0.86 1.67 -26.94
N GLU A 285 -0.05 1.36 -26.01
CA GLU A 285 -1.39 0.85 -26.34
C GLU A 285 -2.21 1.89 -27.12
N GLN A 286 -2.28 3.12 -26.63
CA GLN A 286 -3.08 4.19 -27.24
C GLN A 286 -2.62 4.56 -28.65
N GLN A 287 -1.31 4.49 -28.91
CA GLN A 287 -0.72 4.86 -30.20
C GLN A 287 -0.52 3.64 -31.11
N GLY A 288 -0.84 2.42 -30.68
CA GLY A 288 -0.65 1.20 -31.47
C GLY A 288 0.82 0.97 -31.85
N LEU A 289 1.75 1.30 -30.95
CA LEU A 289 3.19 1.22 -31.22
C LEU A 289 3.69 -0.22 -31.16
N ALA A 290 4.80 -0.50 -31.85
CA ALA A 290 5.46 -1.80 -31.89
C ALA A 290 6.73 -1.80 -31.00
N PRO A 291 6.60 -1.95 -29.66
CA PRO A 291 7.74 -1.87 -28.74
C PRO A 291 8.77 -2.99 -28.93
N GLN A 292 8.43 -4.09 -29.59
CA GLN A 292 9.37 -5.16 -29.96
C GLN A 292 10.48 -4.70 -30.91
N GLN A 293 10.31 -3.54 -31.57
CA GLN A 293 11.32 -2.96 -32.46
C GLN A 293 12.37 -2.13 -31.70
N LEU A 294 12.18 -1.89 -30.40
CA LEU A 294 13.15 -1.19 -29.56
C LEU A 294 14.36 -2.09 -29.29
N ALA A 295 15.52 -1.47 -29.00
CA ALA A 295 16.75 -2.18 -28.62
C ALA A 295 16.75 -2.68 -27.16
N LEU A 296 15.59 -2.64 -26.49
CA LEU A 296 15.48 -2.84 -25.05
C LEU A 296 15.63 -4.32 -24.68
N GLU A 297 16.74 -4.67 -24.04
CA GLU A 297 17.04 -6.05 -23.63
C GLU A 297 16.62 -6.30 -22.19
N ARG A 298 16.78 -5.30 -21.32
CA ARG A 298 16.62 -5.43 -19.87
C ARG A 298 15.89 -4.24 -19.27
N VAL A 299 14.97 -4.49 -18.34
CA VAL A 299 14.29 -3.46 -17.56
C VAL A 299 14.46 -3.74 -16.07
N VAL A 300 15.04 -2.80 -15.35
CA VAL A 300 15.12 -2.86 -13.89
C VAL A 300 13.87 -2.20 -13.31
N ILE A 301 13.18 -2.95 -12.45
CA ILE A 301 12.03 -2.46 -11.69
C ILE A 301 12.44 -2.48 -10.22
N GLY A 302 12.30 -1.33 -9.56
CA GLY A 302 12.58 -1.19 -8.13
C GLY A 302 11.77 -0.09 -7.47
N GLY A 303 12.00 0.12 -6.17
CA GLY A 303 11.33 1.15 -5.38
C GLY A 303 9.90 0.81 -4.93
N SER A 304 9.27 -0.20 -5.55
CA SER A 304 8.01 -0.85 -5.14
C SER A 304 7.92 -2.25 -5.74
N ALA A 305 6.92 -3.03 -5.36
CA ALA A 305 6.68 -4.35 -5.95
C ALA A 305 6.45 -4.24 -7.48
N ALA A 306 6.92 -5.23 -8.22
CA ALA A 306 6.67 -5.41 -9.65
C ALA A 306 5.47 -6.38 -9.84
N PRO A 307 4.28 -5.91 -10.27
CA PRO A 307 3.15 -6.78 -10.51
C PRO A 307 3.45 -7.79 -11.63
N LEU A 308 2.88 -9.00 -11.54
CA LEU A 308 3.07 -10.04 -12.56
C LEU A 308 2.70 -9.55 -13.96
N SER A 309 1.59 -8.80 -14.08
CA SER A 309 1.13 -8.24 -15.35
C SER A 309 2.16 -7.32 -16.01
N MET A 310 2.93 -6.57 -15.21
CA MET A 310 4.00 -5.71 -15.71
C MET A 310 5.19 -6.53 -16.21
N ILE A 311 5.56 -7.58 -15.48
CA ILE A 311 6.61 -8.52 -15.91
C ILE A 311 6.21 -9.18 -17.22
N GLU A 312 4.98 -9.69 -17.31
CA GLU A 312 4.43 -10.31 -18.51
C GLU A 312 4.41 -9.34 -19.70
N THR A 313 4.06 -8.07 -19.46
CA THR A 313 4.04 -7.04 -20.50
C THR A 313 5.45 -6.78 -21.05
N PHE A 314 6.45 -6.56 -20.20
CA PHE A 314 7.81 -6.35 -20.70
C PHE A 314 8.35 -7.59 -21.44
N GLU A 315 8.17 -8.79 -20.90
CA GLU A 315 8.71 -9.99 -21.53
C GLU A 315 7.99 -10.35 -22.83
N SER A 316 6.65 -10.24 -22.87
CA SER A 316 5.86 -10.69 -24.03
C SER A 316 5.68 -9.60 -25.09
N LEU A 317 5.48 -8.35 -24.66
CA LEU A 317 5.22 -7.22 -25.56
C LEU A 317 6.51 -6.46 -25.90
N PHE A 318 7.43 -6.24 -24.97
CA PHE A 318 8.69 -5.53 -25.29
C PHE A 318 9.81 -6.50 -25.69
N GLY A 319 9.72 -7.78 -25.34
CA GLY A 319 10.81 -8.74 -25.51
C GLY A 319 11.97 -8.52 -24.53
N ALA A 320 11.75 -7.73 -23.47
CA ALA A 320 12.78 -7.33 -22.52
C ALA A 320 12.73 -8.16 -21.23
N GLN A 321 13.88 -8.61 -20.74
CA GLN A 321 14.00 -9.29 -19.45
C GLN A 321 13.78 -8.30 -18.31
N VAL A 322 12.84 -8.60 -17.41
CA VAL A 322 12.69 -7.84 -16.17
C VAL A 322 13.74 -8.27 -15.14
N LEU A 323 14.39 -7.30 -14.50
CA LEU A 323 15.21 -7.47 -13.31
C LEU A 323 14.53 -6.76 -12.14
N HIS A 324 13.82 -7.49 -11.30
CA HIS A 324 13.28 -6.92 -10.07
C HIS A 324 14.43 -6.74 -9.07
N ALA A 325 14.58 -5.53 -8.55
CA ALA A 325 15.61 -5.19 -7.59
C ALA A 325 15.00 -4.50 -6.37
N TRP A 326 15.63 -4.71 -5.22
CA TRP A 326 15.26 -4.02 -3.99
C TRP A 326 16.46 -3.39 -3.32
N GLY A 327 16.17 -2.28 -2.66
CA GLY A 327 16.99 -1.66 -1.64
C GLY A 327 16.33 -0.36 -1.22
N MET A 328 17.08 0.43 -0.47
CA MET A 328 16.60 1.67 0.13
C MET A 328 17.73 2.68 0.21
N THR A 329 17.38 3.93 0.50
CA THR A 329 18.31 5.05 0.64
C THR A 329 19.49 4.67 1.54
N GLU A 330 19.22 4.01 2.66
CA GLU A 330 20.16 3.57 3.71
C GLU A 330 21.11 2.47 3.27
N MET A 331 20.93 1.90 2.08
CA MET A 331 21.70 0.76 1.59
C MET A 331 22.53 1.10 0.37
N SER A 332 22.92 2.38 0.16
CA SER A 332 23.67 2.87 -1.02
C SER A 332 23.46 2.00 -2.27
N PRO A 333 22.39 2.15 -3.04
CA PRO A 333 21.09 1.76 -2.54
C PRO A 333 20.60 0.39 -3.03
N LEU A 334 21.47 -0.41 -3.67
CA LEU A 334 21.13 -1.76 -4.15
C LEU A 334 21.35 -2.80 -3.04
N GLY A 335 20.30 -3.54 -2.70
CA GLY A 335 20.32 -4.64 -1.73
C GLY A 335 20.28 -6.02 -2.40
N THR A 336 19.23 -6.26 -3.19
CA THR A 336 19.00 -7.53 -3.89
C THR A 336 18.67 -7.33 -5.37
N VAL A 337 18.99 -8.33 -6.19
CA VAL A 337 18.59 -8.38 -7.61
C VAL A 337 18.06 -9.78 -7.95
N CYS A 338 16.94 -9.85 -8.67
CA CYS A 338 16.35 -11.10 -9.10
C CYS A 338 17.05 -11.62 -10.35
N ARG A 339 18.21 -12.25 -10.13
CA ARG A 339 18.95 -13.03 -11.13
C ARG A 339 18.63 -14.52 -10.95
N PRO A 340 18.13 -15.21 -11.98
CA PRO A 340 17.93 -16.66 -11.95
C PRO A 340 19.26 -17.41 -11.73
N LEU A 341 19.24 -18.43 -10.86
CA LEU A 341 20.34 -19.38 -10.73
C LEU A 341 20.39 -20.32 -11.93
N PRO A 342 21.53 -20.99 -12.21
CA PRO A 342 21.63 -21.98 -13.30
C PRO A 342 20.56 -23.08 -13.24
N LYS A 343 20.17 -23.51 -12.05
CA LYS A 343 19.11 -24.52 -11.86
C LYS A 343 17.70 -24.04 -12.24
N HIS A 344 17.52 -22.73 -12.43
CA HIS A 344 16.26 -22.13 -12.89
C HIS A 344 16.16 -22.03 -14.41
N ALA A 345 17.22 -22.42 -15.14
CA ALA A 345 17.23 -22.36 -16.60
C ALA A 345 16.17 -23.26 -17.27
N SER A 346 15.69 -24.30 -16.57
CA SER A 346 14.66 -25.21 -17.06
C SER A 346 13.24 -24.89 -16.57
N LEU A 347 13.04 -23.76 -15.87
CA LEU A 347 11.70 -23.33 -15.47
C LEU A 347 10.84 -23.03 -16.71
N ASP A 348 9.58 -23.43 -16.66
CA ASP A 348 8.59 -22.94 -17.63
C ASP A 348 8.39 -21.43 -17.47
N THR A 349 7.84 -20.78 -18.49
CA THR A 349 7.64 -19.33 -18.53
C THR A 349 6.85 -18.80 -17.32
N ALA A 350 5.80 -19.50 -16.89
CA ALA A 350 4.98 -19.04 -15.77
C ALA A 350 5.76 -19.15 -14.44
N SER A 351 6.49 -20.25 -14.23
CA SER A 351 7.35 -20.43 -13.07
C SER A 351 8.51 -19.43 -13.03
N TYR A 352 9.11 -19.13 -14.18
CA TYR A 352 10.15 -18.11 -14.31
C TYR A 352 9.62 -16.71 -13.95
N ARG A 353 8.45 -16.33 -14.44
CA ARG A 353 7.83 -15.04 -14.12
C ARG A 353 7.49 -14.90 -12.64
N ARG A 354 7.01 -15.97 -12.01
CA ARG A 354 6.79 -16.02 -10.55
C ARG A 354 8.09 -15.84 -9.77
N LEU A 355 9.21 -16.38 -10.25
CA LEU A 355 10.51 -16.10 -9.66
C LEU A 355 10.86 -14.61 -9.80
N GLN A 356 10.66 -14.02 -10.98
CA GLN A 356 10.94 -12.60 -11.24
C GLN A 356 10.06 -11.63 -10.43
N GLN A 357 8.93 -12.08 -9.87
CA GLN A 357 8.17 -11.28 -8.91
C GLN A 357 8.90 -11.05 -7.58
N LYS A 358 9.83 -11.94 -7.21
CA LYS A 358 10.66 -11.77 -6.01
C LYS A 358 11.69 -10.65 -6.22
N GLN A 359 12.02 -9.92 -5.17
CA GLN A 359 13.03 -8.85 -5.21
C GLN A 359 14.47 -9.38 -5.39
N GLY A 360 14.65 -10.69 -5.22
CA GLY A 360 15.86 -11.39 -5.63
C GLY A 360 16.81 -11.74 -4.50
N ARG A 361 18.06 -12.01 -4.86
CA ARG A 361 19.12 -12.46 -3.94
C ARG A 361 20.03 -11.30 -3.55
N PRO A 362 20.62 -11.29 -2.34
CA PRO A 362 21.54 -10.24 -1.95
C PRO A 362 22.76 -10.21 -2.86
N VAL A 363 23.17 -9.02 -3.29
CA VAL A 363 24.46 -8.82 -3.95
C VAL A 363 25.60 -8.99 -2.94
N PHE A 364 26.78 -9.38 -3.41
CA PHE A 364 27.94 -9.52 -2.53
C PHE A 364 28.22 -8.21 -1.80
N GLY A 365 28.31 -8.26 -0.47
CA GLY A 365 28.47 -7.08 0.38
C GLY A 365 27.21 -6.71 1.16
N VAL A 366 26.09 -7.39 0.90
CA VAL A 366 24.84 -7.31 1.68
C VAL A 366 24.54 -8.67 2.33
N ARG A 367 24.14 -8.64 3.59
CA ARG A 367 23.61 -9.78 4.34
C ARG A 367 22.17 -9.49 4.73
N LEU A 368 21.31 -10.48 4.52
CA LEU A 368 19.91 -10.44 4.93
C LEU A 368 19.70 -11.36 6.13
N LYS A 369 18.81 -10.96 7.03
CA LYS A 369 18.31 -11.78 8.12
C LYS A 369 16.83 -11.47 8.30
N ILE A 370 16.00 -12.47 8.54
CA ILE A 370 14.62 -12.30 8.98
C ILE A 370 14.49 -12.73 10.44
N VAL A 371 13.76 -11.95 11.25
CA VAL A 371 13.50 -12.26 12.67
C VAL A 371 12.02 -12.30 13.01
N GLY A 372 11.64 -13.21 13.90
CA GLY A 372 10.29 -13.31 14.44
C GLY A 372 10.00 -12.25 15.51
N ASP A 373 8.78 -12.26 16.05
CA ASP A 373 8.36 -11.33 17.11
C ASP A 373 9.15 -11.50 18.42
N ASP A 374 9.73 -12.67 18.65
CA ASP A 374 10.60 -12.99 19.78
C ASP A 374 12.06 -12.54 19.59
N GLY A 375 12.38 -11.95 18.44
CA GLY A 375 13.71 -11.49 18.07
C GLY A 375 14.66 -12.58 17.56
N HIS A 376 14.23 -13.84 17.50
CA HIS A 376 15.05 -14.94 16.99
C HIS A 376 15.04 -14.99 15.46
N ALA A 377 16.13 -15.49 14.89
CA ALA A 377 16.25 -15.66 13.44
C ALA A 377 15.27 -16.74 12.95
N LEU A 378 14.58 -16.45 11.85
CA LEU A 378 13.69 -17.40 11.19
C LEU A 378 14.42 -18.17 10.07
N PRO A 379 13.99 -19.40 9.75
CA PRO A 379 14.58 -20.19 8.67
C PRO A 379 14.28 -19.57 7.29
N HIS A 380 15.18 -19.79 6.34
CA HIS A 380 15.00 -19.39 4.95
C HIS A 380 14.26 -20.50 4.17
N ASP A 381 13.00 -20.73 4.51
CA ASP A 381 12.15 -21.78 3.91
C ASP A 381 11.15 -21.25 2.86
N GLY A 382 11.16 -19.93 2.62
CA GLY A 382 10.24 -19.22 1.72
C GLY A 382 8.82 -19.05 2.26
N LYS A 383 8.56 -19.45 3.50
CA LYS A 383 7.23 -19.43 4.15
C LYS A 383 7.23 -18.59 5.42
N SER A 384 8.29 -18.72 6.22
CA SER A 384 8.50 -17.98 7.45
C SER A 384 8.69 -16.50 7.14
N ALA A 385 7.74 -15.67 7.55
CA ALA A 385 7.77 -14.23 7.36
C ALA A 385 8.26 -13.54 8.65
N GLY A 386 9.20 -12.61 8.52
CA GLY A 386 9.73 -11.87 9.66
C GLY A 386 10.28 -10.51 9.29
N ARG A 387 10.65 -9.73 10.30
CA ARG A 387 11.27 -8.40 10.12
C ARG A 387 12.60 -8.56 9.41
N LEU A 388 12.75 -7.86 8.29
CA LEU A 388 13.95 -7.89 7.46
C LEU A 388 15.00 -6.95 8.05
N LEU A 389 16.15 -7.53 8.39
CA LEU A 389 17.31 -6.85 8.91
C LEU A 389 18.46 -6.99 7.90
N VAL A 390 19.23 -5.92 7.71
CA VAL A 390 20.35 -5.90 6.76
C VAL A 390 21.66 -5.43 7.38
N ARG A 391 22.76 -5.95 6.87
CA ARG A 391 24.13 -5.54 7.27
C ARG A 391 25.06 -5.66 6.07
N GLY A 392 26.03 -4.77 5.94
CA GLY A 392 26.90 -4.81 4.77
C GLY A 392 27.92 -3.69 4.70
N HIS A 393 28.66 -3.65 3.60
CA HIS A 393 29.77 -2.71 3.40
C HIS A 393 29.35 -1.27 3.12
N TRP A 394 28.08 -1.06 2.77
CA TRP A 394 27.54 0.24 2.39
C TRP A 394 26.15 0.51 3.00
N ILE A 395 25.85 -0.19 4.10
CA ILE A 395 24.62 -0.03 4.89
C ILE A 395 24.84 1.06 5.94
N ALA A 396 23.89 1.98 6.08
CA ALA A 396 23.93 3.06 7.04
C ALA A 396 23.98 2.52 8.48
N SER A 397 24.86 3.09 9.30
CA SER A 397 24.95 2.80 10.73
C SER A 397 24.23 3.83 11.60
N SER A 398 24.00 5.03 11.07
CA SER A 398 23.23 6.10 11.71
C SER A 398 22.66 7.04 10.65
N TYR A 399 21.66 7.84 11.03
CA TYR A 399 21.20 8.95 10.22
C TYR A 399 22.06 10.20 10.50
N PHE A 400 22.05 11.15 9.57
CA PHE A 400 22.76 12.42 9.69
C PHE A 400 22.35 13.16 10.97
N GLY A 401 23.33 13.63 11.74
CA GLY A 401 23.13 14.29 13.03
C GLY A 401 22.90 13.35 14.22
N GLN A 402 22.96 12.03 14.01
CA GLN A 402 22.85 11.04 15.09
C GLN A 402 24.20 10.39 15.41
N GLU A 403 24.32 9.86 16.63
CA GLU A 403 25.49 9.13 17.08
C GLU A 403 25.79 7.91 16.18
N PRO A 404 27.07 7.60 15.93
CA PRO A 404 27.46 6.43 15.15
C PRO A 404 26.84 5.13 15.70
N GLY A 405 26.22 4.33 14.83
CA GLY A 405 25.60 3.06 15.22
C GLY A 405 24.18 3.19 15.78
N ALA A 406 23.64 4.40 15.95
CA ALA A 406 22.29 4.60 16.52
C ALA A 406 21.14 3.97 15.72
N ALA A 407 21.37 3.60 14.46
CA ALA A 407 20.37 2.91 13.62
C ALA A 407 20.56 1.38 13.57
N LEU A 408 21.53 0.83 14.33
CA LEU A 408 21.84 -0.59 14.33
C LEU A 408 21.34 -1.28 15.61
N ASP A 409 20.98 -2.55 15.49
CA ASP A 409 20.75 -3.43 16.63
C ASP A 409 22.07 -3.84 17.32
N ALA A 410 21.95 -4.58 18.42
CA ALA A 410 23.09 -5.08 19.19
C ALA A 410 24.05 -5.99 18.39
N ASN A 411 23.62 -6.50 17.23
CA ASN A 411 24.38 -7.37 16.35
C ASN A 411 24.93 -6.63 15.10
N GLY A 412 24.73 -5.31 15.03
CA GLY A 412 25.16 -4.46 13.93
C GLY A 412 24.29 -4.57 12.68
N TYR A 413 23.03 -4.97 12.80
CA TYR A 413 22.06 -4.97 11.71
C TYR A 413 21.18 -3.72 11.73
N PHE A 414 20.93 -3.18 10.54
CA PHE A 414 19.97 -2.11 10.30
C PHE A 414 18.57 -2.69 10.11
N ASP A 415 17.58 -2.11 10.78
CA ASP A 415 16.17 -2.48 10.62
C ASP A 415 15.54 -1.75 9.43
N THR A 416 15.16 -2.51 8.42
CA THR A 416 14.58 -1.98 7.17
C THR A 416 13.14 -1.50 7.33
N GLY A 417 12.45 -1.94 8.39
CA GLY A 417 11.00 -1.79 8.54
C GLY A 417 10.17 -2.59 7.53
N ASP A 418 10.79 -3.47 6.73
CA ASP A 418 10.13 -4.42 5.84
C ASP A 418 9.89 -5.76 6.56
N ILE A 419 8.84 -6.46 6.15
CA ILE A 419 8.58 -7.87 6.46
C ILE A 419 8.83 -8.66 5.18
N ALA A 420 9.60 -9.73 5.30
CA ALA A 420 9.98 -10.54 4.16
C ALA A 420 10.01 -12.03 4.49
N THR A 421 9.89 -12.85 3.44
CA THR A 421 10.30 -14.25 3.43
C THR A 421 11.60 -14.38 2.64
N ILE A 422 12.40 -15.40 2.96
CA ILE A 422 13.59 -15.75 2.19
C ILE A 422 13.51 -17.24 1.90
N ASP A 423 13.68 -17.65 0.64
CA ASP A 423 13.64 -19.06 0.25
C ASP A 423 15.00 -19.78 0.40
N PRO A 424 15.05 -21.11 0.24
CA PRO A 424 16.30 -21.87 0.38
C PRO A 424 17.41 -21.48 -0.59
N ASP A 425 17.08 -20.78 -1.68
CA ASP A 425 18.04 -20.29 -2.67
C ASP A 425 18.49 -18.85 -2.39
N GLY A 426 17.92 -18.23 -1.36
CA GLY A 426 18.21 -16.89 -0.91
C GLY A 426 17.41 -15.80 -1.64
N TYR A 427 16.36 -16.15 -2.39
CA TYR A 427 15.47 -15.13 -2.97
C TYR A 427 14.57 -14.58 -1.87
N MET A 428 14.66 -13.28 -1.69
CA MET A 428 13.86 -12.52 -0.76
C MET A 428 12.58 -12.03 -1.45
N MET A 429 11.46 -12.14 -0.73
CA MET A 429 10.19 -11.56 -1.12
C MET A 429 9.67 -10.67 0.01
N ILE A 430 9.48 -9.39 -0.27
CA ILE A 430 8.79 -8.49 0.67
C ILE A 430 7.31 -8.84 0.64
N THR A 431 6.79 -9.20 1.81
CA THR A 431 5.36 -9.42 2.01
C THR A 431 4.68 -8.14 2.46
N ASP A 432 5.30 -7.32 3.31
CA ASP A 432 4.70 -6.05 3.72
C ASP A 432 5.71 -5.09 4.35
N ARG A 433 5.25 -3.92 4.78
CA ARG A 433 5.94 -3.11 5.79
C ARG A 433 5.51 -3.56 7.18
N ALA A 434 6.42 -3.53 8.15
CA ALA A 434 6.13 -3.94 9.53
C ALA A 434 4.97 -3.15 10.17
N LYS A 435 4.79 -1.90 9.74
CA LYS A 435 3.70 -1.01 10.16
C LYS A 435 2.41 -1.16 9.33
N ASP A 436 2.49 -1.82 8.17
CA ASP A 436 1.39 -1.93 7.22
C ASP A 436 0.79 -3.34 7.13
N VAL A 437 1.51 -4.34 7.62
CA VAL A 437 1.02 -5.72 7.74
C VAL A 437 -0.15 -5.83 8.69
N ILE A 438 -1.13 -6.63 8.28
CA ILE A 438 -2.39 -6.78 9.01
C ILE A 438 -2.28 -8.00 9.90
N LYS A 439 -2.43 -7.80 11.21
CA LYS A 439 -2.36 -8.89 12.20
C LYS A 439 -3.76 -9.39 12.49
N SER A 440 -4.15 -10.48 11.84
CA SER A 440 -5.49 -11.07 11.93
C SER A 440 -5.42 -12.42 12.63
N GLY A 441 -5.89 -12.51 13.88
CA GLY A 441 -5.96 -13.77 14.61
C GLY A 441 -4.62 -14.39 14.97
N GLY A 442 -3.58 -13.56 15.15
CA GLY A 442 -2.21 -14.02 15.40
C GLY A 442 -1.40 -14.31 14.14
N GLU A 443 -2.01 -14.21 12.96
CA GLU A 443 -1.37 -14.45 11.68
C GLU A 443 -1.14 -13.15 10.89
N TRP A 444 -0.14 -13.16 10.00
CA TRP A 444 0.26 -11.99 9.21
C TRP A 444 -0.40 -12.05 7.83
N ILE A 445 -1.20 -11.04 7.51
CA ILE A 445 -1.79 -10.85 6.19
C ILE A 445 -1.03 -9.75 5.46
N SER A 446 -0.46 -10.12 4.31
CA SER A 446 0.22 -9.22 3.38
C SER A 446 -0.77 -8.33 2.66
N SER A 447 -0.78 -7.04 3.01
CA SER A 447 -1.56 -6.02 2.33
C SER A 447 -1.08 -5.83 0.89
N ILE A 448 0.23 -5.98 0.63
CA ILE A 448 0.83 -5.85 -0.71
C ILE A 448 0.40 -6.99 -1.64
N ASP A 449 0.35 -8.23 -1.15
CA ASP A 449 -0.10 -9.35 -2.00
C ASP A 449 -1.58 -9.24 -2.34
N LEU A 450 -2.41 -8.77 -1.40
CA LEU A 450 -3.82 -8.48 -1.66
C LEU A 450 -3.99 -7.35 -2.69
N GLU A 451 -3.21 -6.27 -2.56
CA GLU A 451 -3.17 -5.17 -3.53
C GLU A 451 -2.75 -5.65 -4.91
N ASN A 452 -1.66 -6.41 -5.01
CA ASN A 452 -1.17 -6.95 -6.28
C ASN A 452 -2.18 -7.90 -6.93
N ALA A 453 -2.85 -8.76 -6.14
CA ALA A 453 -3.89 -9.65 -6.62
C ALA A 453 -5.12 -8.88 -7.13
N ALA A 454 -5.52 -7.81 -6.42
CA ALA A 454 -6.60 -6.93 -6.83
C ALA A 454 -6.25 -6.16 -8.11
N MET A 455 -5.03 -5.62 -8.20
CA MET A 455 -4.51 -4.89 -9.37
C MET A 455 -4.45 -5.74 -10.65
N GLY A 456 -4.51 -7.08 -10.53
CA GLY A 456 -4.69 -7.97 -11.68
C GLY A 456 -6.07 -7.91 -12.33
N HIS A 457 -7.08 -7.32 -11.69
CA HIS A 457 -8.44 -7.23 -12.23
C HIS A 457 -8.54 -6.11 -13.30
N PRO A 458 -9.10 -6.39 -14.51
CA PRO A 458 -9.05 -5.45 -15.64
C PRO A 458 -9.79 -4.13 -15.41
N ALA A 459 -10.80 -4.13 -14.52
CA ALA A 459 -11.61 -2.94 -14.20
C ALA A 459 -10.98 -1.99 -13.16
N LEU A 460 -9.87 -2.35 -12.49
CA LEU A 460 -9.26 -1.52 -11.45
C LEU A 460 -8.14 -0.64 -11.98
N ALA A 461 -8.18 0.64 -11.63
CA ALA A 461 -7.12 1.60 -11.88
C ALA A 461 -6.07 1.54 -10.77
N GLU A 462 -6.52 1.45 -9.52
CA GLU A 462 -5.66 1.38 -8.33
C GLU A 462 -6.35 0.60 -7.20
N ALA A 463 -5.55 0.06 -6.28
CA ALA A 463 -6.00 -0.67 -5.10
C ALA A 463 -5.06 -0.42 -3.92
N ALA A 464 -5.63 -0.26 -2.73
CA ALA A 464 -4.94 -0.19 -1.45
C ALA A 464 -5.62 -1.11 -0.44
N VAL A 465 -4.85 -1.72 0.44
CA VAL A 465 -5.34 -2.59 1.52
C VAL A 465 -4.77 -2.10 2.84
N ILE A 466 -5.66 -1.92 3.80
CA ILE A 466 -5.34 -1.54 5.18
C ILE A 466 -5.99 -2.50 6.17
N GLY A 467 -5.38 -2.66 7.34
CA GLY A 467 -6.00 -3.33 8.49
C GLY A 467 -7.01 -2.40 9.15
N ILE A 468 -8.20 -2.92 9.41
CA ILE A 468 -9.23 -2.26 10.22
C ILE A 468 -9.59 -3.13 11.42
N ALA A 469 -9.98 -2.50 12.52
CA ALA A 469 -10.25 -3.21 13.77
C ALA A 469 -11.37 -4.25 13.59
N HIS A 470 -11.15 -5.45 14.13
CA HIS A 470 -12.14 -6.53 14.12
C HIS A 470 -12.30 -7.13 15.53
N PRO A 471 -13.53 -7.29 16.05
CA PRO A 471 -13.78 -7.71 17.43
C PRO A 471 -13.20 -9.08 17.78
N THR A 472 -13.15 -10.01 16.82
CA THR A 472 -12.64 -11.38 17.04
C THR A 472 -11.17 -11.55 16.66
N TRP A 473 -10.71 -10.82 15.65
CA TRP A 473 -9.46 -11.13 14.94
C TRP A 473 -8.38 -10.07 15.16
N GLN A 474 -8.64 -9.10 16.06
CA GLN A 474 -7.85 -7.89 16.24
C GLN A 474 -7.95 -6.95 15.04
N GLU A 475 -7.51 -7.37 13.86
CA GLU A 475 -7.65 -6.64 12.60
C GLU A 475 -8.11 -7.56 11.47
N ARG A 476 -8.78 -6.97 10.47
CA ARG A 476 -9.15 -7.63 9.20
C ARG A 476 -8.82 -6.72 8.01
N PRO A 477 -8.53 -7.28 6.82
CA PRO A 477 -8.23 -6.48 5.63
C PRO A 477 -9.48 -5.78 5.07
N LEU A 478 -9.34 -4.49 4.80
CA LEU A 478 -10.25 -3.68 4.00
C LEU A 478 -9.57 -3.38 2.66
N LEU A 479 -10.22 -3.76 1.55
CA LEU A 479 -9.77 -3.37 0.21
C LEU A 479 -10.41 -2.04 -0.19
N ILE A 480 -9.60 -1.06 -0.53
CA ILE A 480 -10.01 0.25 -1.02
C ILE A 480 -9.58 0.35 -2.49
N ALA A 481 -10.52 0.57 -3.40
CA ALA A 481 -10.27 0.45 -4.83
C ALA A 481 -10.76 1.65 -5.65
N VAL A 482 -10.03 1.96 -6.72
CA VAL A 482 -10.39 2.98 -7.72
C VAL A 482 -10.69 2.26 -9.04
N ARG A 483 -11.86 2.52 -9.63
CA ARG A 483 -12.24 1.94 -10.92
C ARG A 483 -11.57 2.68 -12.07
N LYS A 484 -11.28 1.98 -13.17
CA LYS A 484 -10.92 2.65 -14.43
C LYS A 484 -12.11 3.46 -14.96
N PRO A 485 -11.86 4.59 -15.65
CA PRO A 485 -12.92 5.36 -16.29
C PRO A 485 -13.81 4.49 -17.18
N GLY A 486 -15.13 4.55 -16.98
CA GLY A 486 -16.12 3.80 -17.78
C GLY A 486 -16.22 2.30 -17.47
N GLN A 487 -15.45 1.77 -16.53
CA GLN A 487 -15.55 0.37 -16.08
C GLN A 487 -16.44 0.25 -14.85
N GLN A 488 -17.17 -0.86 -14.75
CA GLN A 488 -17.99 -1.20 -13.59
C GLN A 488 -17.51 -2.52 -12.99
N VAL A 489 -17.42 -2.56 -11.66
CA VAL A 489 -17.15 -3.79 -10.89
C VAL A 489 -17.69 -3.60 -9.47
N SER A 490 -18.39 -4.60 -8.96
CA SER A 490 -18.92 -4.63 -7.59
C SER A 490 -17.88 -5.16 -6.60
N GLY A 491 -18.09 -4.90 -5.31
CA GLY A 491 -17.24 -5.45 -4.25
C GLY A 491 -17.29 -6.98 -4.23
N ALA A 492 -18.48 -7.57 -4.41
CA ALA A 492 -18.66 -9.02 -4.48
C ALA A 492 -17.86 -9.67 -5.62
N GLU A 493 -17.84 -9.04 -6.80
CA GLU A 493 -17.03 -9.51 -7.94
C GLU A 493 -15.53 -9.45 -7.64
N LEU A 494 -15.04 -8.40 -6.97
CA LEU A 494 -13.64 -8.31 -6.57
C LEU A 494 -13.26 -9.32 -5.49
N LEU A 495 -14.13 -9.55 -4.51
CA LEU A 495 -13.92 -10.60 -3.50
C LEU A 495 -13.91 -12.00 -4.15
N ALA A 496 -14.80 -12.25 -5.11
CA ALA A 496 -14.79 -13.47 -5.90
C ALA A 496 -13.53 -13.61 -6.76
N TRP A 497 -13.02 -12.50 -7.32
CA TRP A 497 -11.74 -12.47 -8.04
C TRP A 497 -10.56 -12.84 -7.13
N LEU A 498 -10.52 -12.31 -5.91
CA LEU A 498 -9.49 -12.63 -4.93
C LEU A 498 -9.59 -14.06 -4.42
N SER A 499 -10.81 -14.60 -4.35
CA SER A 499 -11.06 -16.00 -3.99
C SER A 499 -10.32 -16.95 -4.93
N GLY A 500 -9.38 -17.72 -4.37
CA GLY A 500 -8.51 -18.64 -5.12
C GLY A 500 -7.19 -18.04 -5.64
N ARG A 501 -6.98 -16.72 -5.50
CA ARG A 501 -5.69 -16.05 -5.76
C ARG A 501 -4.90 -15.78 -4.48
N VAL A 502 -5.60 -15.68 -3.36
CA VAL A 502 -5.01 -15.55 -2.01
C VAL A 502 -5.56 -16.64 -1.08
N ALA A 503 -4.92 -16.85 0.06
CA ALA A 503 -5.44 -17.78 1.06
C ALA A 503 -6.84 -17.34 1.51
N ARG A 504 -7.76 -18.30 1.74
CA ARG A 504 -9.17 -17.99 2.07
C ARG A 504 -9.32 -17.02 3.24
N TRP A 505 -8.45 -17.15 4.24
CA TRP A 505 -8.46 -16.30 5.43
C TRP A 505 -7.81 -14.92 5.19
N TRP A 506 -7.13 -14.69 4.06
CA TRP A 506 -6.61 -13.37 3.64
C TRP A 506 -7.66 -12.51 2.95
N CYS A 507 -8.71 -13.12 2.36
CA CYS A 507 -9.71 -12.38 1.62
C CYS A 507 -10.25 -11.21 2.48
N PRO A 508 -10.31 -9.99 1.94
CA PRO A 508 -10.96 -8.86 2.61
C PRO A 508 -12.40 -9.19 2.95
N ASP A 509 -12.89 -8.66 4.07
CA ASP A 509 -14.31 -8.81 4.43
C ASP A 509 -15.18 -7.86 3.61
N GLU A 510 -14.60 -6.74 3.17
CA GLU A 510 -15.32 -5.72 2.41
C GLU A 510 -14.41 -4.99 1.41
N VAL A 511 -15.06 -4.41 0.39
CA VAL A 511 -14.42 -3.57 -0.63
C VAL A 511 -15.11 -2.21 -0.67
N VAL A 512 -14.34 -1.15 -0.43
CA VAL A 512 -14.79 0.23 -0.55
C VAL A 512 -14.25 0.84 -1.83
N PHE A 513 -15.09 1.55 -2.56
CA PHE A 513 -14.66 2.28 -3.75
C PHE A 513 -14.55 3.78 -3.44
N VAL A 514 -13.43 4.37 -3.89
CA VAL A 514 -13.15 5.80 -3.73
C VAL A 514 -12.82 6.41 -5.10
N ASP A 515 -12.97 7.72 -5.23
CA ASP A 515 -12.65 8.43 -6.48
C ASP A 515 -11.13 8.45 -6.75
N GLN A 516 -10.32 8.53 -5.69
CA GLN A 516 -8.85 8.54 -5.77
C GLN A 516 -8.21 8.04 -4.47
N LEU A 517 -7.01 7.47 -4.58
CA LEU A 517 -6.18 7.13 -3.42
C LEU A 517 -5.18 8.26 -3.10
N PRO A 518 -4.85 8.50 -1.82
CA PRO A 518 -3.84 9.48 -1.46
C PRO A 518 -2.43 8.99 -1.81
N HIS A 519 -1.61 9.85 -2.39
CA HIS A 519 -0.25 9.52 -2.83
C HIS A 519 0.82 10.44 -2.23
N THR A 520 2.02 9.92 -1.96
CA THR A 520 3.20 10.69 -1.56
C THR A 520 3.72 11.51 -2.74
N ALA A 521 4.61 12.46 -2.44
CA ALA A 521 5.47 13.15 -3.40
C ALA A 521 6.19 12.22 -4.41
N THR A 522 6.47 10.98 -4.02
CA THR A 522 7.15 9.98 -4.87
C THR A 522 6.19 9.07 -5.64
N GLY A 523 4.88 9.31 -5.55
CA GLY A 523 3.84 8.51 -6.22
C GLY A 523 3.50 7.20 -5.52
N LYS A 524 3.79 7.06 -4.22
CA LYS A 524 3.44 5.87 -3.41
C LYS A 524 2.14 6.10 -2.65
N ILE A 525 1.28 5.09 -2.50
CA ILE A 525 0.04 5.22 -1.72
C ILE A 525 0.34 5.58 -0.25
N GLN A 526 -0.36 6.58 0.29
CA GLN A 526 -0.27 7.00 1.69
C GLN A 526 -1.23 6.21 2.59
N LYS A 527 -0.87 4.96 2.93
CA LYS A 527 -1.71 4.11 3.80
C LYS A 527 -2.01 4.71 5.18
N LEU A 528 -1.12 5.58 5.70
CA LEU A 528 -1.37 6.29 6.95
C LEU A 528 -2.61 7.20 6.86
N GLN A 529 -2.74 7.95 5.76
CA GLN A 529 -3.89 8.82 5.52
C GLN A 529 -5.16 7.98 5.32
N LEU A 530 -5.07 6.85 4.63
CA LEU A 530 -6.18 5.90 4.51
C LEU A 530 -6.61 5.37 5.89
N ARG A 531 -5.68 4.96 6.75
CA ARG A 531 -6.02 4.51 8.11
C ARG A 531 -6.71 5.58 8.94
N GLU A 532 -6.32 6.84 8.80
CA GLU A 532 -7.01 7.93 9.49
C GLU A 532 -8.42 8.14 8.92
N GLN A 533 -8.57 8.14 7.59
CA GLN A 533 -9.88 8.25 6.92
C GLN A 533 -10.84 7.12 7.31
N PHE A 534 -10.33 5.89 7.42
CA PHE A 534 -11.09 4.68 7.73
C PHE A 534 -10.98 4.26 9.20
N ARG A 535 -10.51 5.14 10.10
CA ARG A 535 -10.25 4.81 11.50
C ARG A 535 -11.48 4.32 12.26
N HIS A 536 -12.64 4.85 11.90
CA HIS A 536 -13.94 4.49 12.50
C HIS A 536 -14.75 3.53 11.63
N TYR A 537 -14.15 2.98 10.59
CA TYR A 537 -14.80 2.01 9.74
C TYR A 537 -14.98 0.70 10.50
N LEU A 538 -16.25 0.30 10.71
CA LEU A 538 -16.61 -0.96 11.33
C LEU A 538 -17.12 -1.89 10.23
N LEU A 539 -16.53 -3.10 10.13
CA LEU A 539 -17.06 -4.14 9.26
C LEU A 539 -18.51 -4.43 9.65
N ALA A 540 -19.41 -4.47 8.66
CA ALA A 540 -20.82 -4.76 8.88
C ALA A 540 -20.95 -6.13 9.59
N GLN A 541 -21.38 -6.12 10.85
CA GLN A 541 -21.67 -7.34 11.59
C GLN A 541 -23.02 -7.89 11.13
N ALA A 542 -23.08 -9.19 10.85
CA ALA A 542 -24.36 -9.86 10.62
C ALA A 542 -25.26 -9.73 11.88
N PRO A 543 -26.55 -9.42 11.75
CA PRO A 543 -27.43 -9.30 12.89
C PRO A 543 -27.61 -10.63 13.61
N THR A 544 -27.63 -10.58 14.93
CA THR A 544 -27.94 -11.76 15.75
C THR A 544 -29.44 -12.05 15.68
N LEU A 545 -29.82 -13.29 15.34
CA LEU A 545 -31.22 -13.72 15.47
C LEU A 545 -31.53 -14.02 16.93
N LEU A 546 -32.58 -13.40 17.46
CA LEU A 546 -33.12 -13.71 18.78
C LEU A 546 -34.51 -14.32 18.64
N ILE A 547 -34.61 -15.62 18.94
CA ILE A 547 -35.85 -16.38 18.93
C ILE A 547 -36.67 -16.03 20.17
N VAL A 548 -37.93 -15.64 19.95
CA VAL A 548 -38.92 -15.33 21.00
C VAL A 548 -40.01 -16.42 21.00
N PRO A 549 -39.94 -17.39 21.92
CA PRO A 549 -40.90 -18.50 21.95
C PRO A 549 -42.29 -18.09 22.44
N GLY A 550 -43.30 -18.86 22.05
CA GLY A 550 -44.68 -18.73 22.55
C GLY A 550 -44.87 -19.24 23.99
N LEU A 551 -46.14 -19.40 24.41
CA LEU A 551 -46.48 -19.78 25.80
C LEU A 551 -45.92 -21.13 26.23
N ARG A 552 -45.80 -22.07 25.29
CA ARG A 552 -45.25 -23.42 25.54
C ARG A 552 -43.72 -23.46 25.56
N GLY A 553 -43.06 -22.31 25.46
CA GLY A 553 -41.62 -22.21 25.44
C GLY A 553 -41.01 -22.85 24.19
N HIS A 554 -39.77 -23.30 24.32
CA HIS A 554 -39.04 -23.98 23.26
C HIS A 554 -39.49 -25.42 23.14
N VAL A 555 -39.87 -25.84 21.93
CA VAL A 555 -40.32 -27.21 21.65
C VAL A 555 -39.34 -27.86 20.65
N PRO A 556 -38.81 -29.06 20.94
CA PRO A 556 -38.01 -29.81 19.96
C PRO A 556 -38.75 -29.96 18.63
N ASP A 557 -38.01 -29.93 17.52
CA ASP A 557 -38.54 -30.06 16.15
C ASP A 557 -39.49 -28.93 15.68
N HIS A 558 -39.70 -27.89 16.48
CA HIS A 558 -40.43 -26.69 16.03
C HIS A 558 -39.56 -25.84 15.09
N TRP A 559 -40.16 -25.18 14.09
CA TRP A 559 -39.41 -24.44 13.09
C TRP A 559 -38.51 -23.33 13.67
N GLN A 560 -38.92 -22.67 14.76
CA GLN A 560 -38.07 -21.67 15.44
C GLN A 560 -36.82 -22.30 16.06
N THR A 561 -36.95 -23.51 16.61
CA THR A 561 -35.85 -24.32 17.16
C THR A 561 -34.88 -24.70 16.05
N LEU A 562 -35.42 -25.27 14.97
CA LEU A 562 -34.62 -25.70 13.82
C LEU A 562 -33.95 -24.53 13.12
N LEU A 563 -34.58 -23.36 13.06
CA LEU A 563 -33.99 -22.13 12.53
C LEU A 563 -32.85 -21.63 13.41
N ALA A 564 -33.00 -21.65 14.73
CA ALA A 564 -31.92 -21.30 15.66
C ALA A 564 -30.73 -22.26 15.54
N GLU A 565 -30.97 -23.57 15.50
CA GLU A 565 -29.93 -24.59 15.35
C GLU A 565 -29.20 -24.47 14.01
N ALA A 566 -29.92 -24.13 12.94
CA ALA A 566 -29.34 -23.92 11.62
C ALA A 566 -28.61 -22.58 11.46
N THR A 567 -28.77 -21.63 12.40
CA THR A 567 -28.20 -20.28 12.28
C THR A 567 -27.09 -20.04 13.31
N PRO A 568 -25.81 -20.00 12.88
CA PRO A 568 -24.70 -19.74 13.78
C PRO A 568 -24.86 -18.42 14.54
N GLY A 569 -24.71 -18.48 15.88
CA GLY A 569 -24.80 -17.30 16.74
C GLY A 569 -26.22 -16.86 17.09
N ALA A 570 -27.26 -17.53 16.58
CA ALA A 570 -28.63 -17.31 17.04
C ALA A 570 -28.77 -17.57 18.55
N ARG A 571 -29.63 -16.79 19.20
CA ARG A 571 -29.95 -16.92 20.62
C ARG A 571 -31.44 -17.12 20.79
N THR A 572 -31.81 -17.69 21.93
CA THR A 572 -33.22 -17.91 22.29
C THR A 572 -33.49 -17.26 23.63
N VAL A 573 -34.64 -16.59 23.77
CA VAL A 573 -35.09 -16.08 25.07
C VAL A 573 -35.23 -17.27 26.03
N PRO A 574 -34.53 -17.27 27.20
CA PRO A 574 -34.57 -18.39 28.13
C PRO A 574 -36.00 -18.73 28.59
N PRO A 575 -36.33 -20.01 28.81
CA PRO A 575 -37.63 -20.40 29.35
C PRO A 575 -37.83 -19.82 30.76
N LEU A 576 -39.07 -19.47 31.08
CA LEU A 576 -39.45 -19.05 32.43
C LEU A 576 -39.75 -20.28 33.28
N GLU A 577 -39.05 -20.42 34.41
CA GLU A 577 -39.28 -21.51 35.37
C GLU A 577 -40.51 -21.26 36.26
N THR A 578 -40.85 -19.99 36.51
CA THR A 578 -42.04 -19.54 37.26
C THR A 578 -42.79 -18.46 36.47
N ASP A 579 -44.09 -18.28 36.74
CA ASP A 579 -44.93 -17.23 36.13
C ASP A 579 -44.96 -17.23 34.59
N GLY A 580 -44.86 -18.41 33.97
CA GLY A 580 -44.80 -18.57 32.52
C GLY A 580 -46.01 -18.03 31.75
N LEU A 581 -47.13 -17.72 32.40
CA LEU A 581 -48.30 -17.07 31.79
C LEU A 581 -48.27 -15.53 31.92
N SER A 582 -47.39 -14.95 32.75
CA SER A 582 -47.34 -13.51 32.99
C SER A 582 -46.76 -12.75 31.79
N CYS A 583 -47.51 -11.77 31.28
CA CYS A 583 -47.03 -10.90 30.20
C CYS A 583 -45.81 -10.09 30.65
N SER A 584 -45.81 -9.56 31.88
CA SER A 584 -44.70 -8.74 32.38
C SER A 584 -43.42 -9.55 32.56
N ALA A 585 -43.52 -10.80 33.02
CA ALA A 585 -42.38 -11.69 33.18
C ALA A 585 -41.71 -12.02 31.84
N ARG A 586 -42.51 -12.26 30.79
CA ARG A 586 -42.01 -12.54 29.44
C ARG A 586 -41.40 -11.33 28.75
N VAL A 587 -42.01 -10.16 28.90
CA VAL A 587 -41.43 -8.90 28.41
C VAL A 587 -40.08 -8.64 29.07
N ALA A 588 -39.96 -8.85 30.38
CA ALA A 588 -38.70 -8.69 31.10
C ALA A 588 -37.64 -9.73 30.68
N ALA A 589 -38.05 -10.95 30.34
CA ALA A 589 -37.13 -11.98 29.83
C ALA A 589 -36.60 -11.63 28.44
N LEU A 590 -37.46 -11.15 27.53
CA LEU A 590 -37.05 -10.65 26.23
C LEU A 590 -36.08 -9.48 26.37
N ASP A 591 -36.38 -8.52 27.25
CA ASP A 591 -35.52 -7.35 27.47
C ASP A 591 -34.13 -7.72 27.99
N ARG A 592 -34.05 -8.64 28.96
CA ARG A 592 -32.76 -9.18 29.44
C ARG A 592 -31.99 -9.93 28.37
N ALA A 593 -32.66 -10.74 27.55
CA ALA A 593 -32.03 -11.49 26.47
C ALA A 593 -31.47 -10.55 25.40
N LEU A 594 -32.22 -9.49 25.07
CA LEU A 594 -31.74 -8.40 24.22
C LEU A 594 -30.51 -7.75 24.84
N ALA A 595 -30.58 -7.30 26.09
CA ALA A 595 -29.48 -6.61 26.78
C ALA A 595 -28.15 -7.39 26.79
N ALA A 596 -28.20 -8.72 26.67
CA ALA A 596 -27.02 -9.59 26.60
C ALA A 596 -26.41 -9.75 25.19
N ILE A 597 -26.95 -9.07 24.18
CA ILE A 597 -26.49 -9.11 22.78
C ILE A 597 -25.94 -7.75 22.38
N ASP A 598 -24.67 -7.73 21.98
CA ASP A 598 -24.02 -6.61 21.32
C ASP A 598 -24.31 -6.62 19.82
N GLY A 599 -24.58 -5.45 19.23
CA GLY A 599 -24.80 -5.30 17.78
C GLY A 599 -26.28 -5.41 17.34
N PRO A 600 -26.52 -5.42 16.02
CA PRO A 600 -27.87 -5.43 15.46
C PRO A 600 -28.59 -6.77 15.74
N VAL A 601 -29.89 -6.70 16.03
CA VAL A 601 -30.72 -7.88 16.38
C VAL A 601 -31.94 -7.97 15.48
N ILE A 602 -32.26 -9.17 15.00
CA ILE A 602 -33.56 -9.47 14.39
C ILE A 602 -34.35 -10.39 15.33
N LEU A 603 -35.55 -9.98 15.70
CA LEU A 603 -36.46 -10.79 16.51
C LEU A 603 -37.22 -11.79 15.62
N VAL A 604 -37.33 -13.05 16.05
CA VAL A 604 -38.14 -14.06 15.37
C VAL A 604 -39.14 -14.63 16.35
N ALA A 605 -40.40 -14.22 16.24
CA ALA A 605 -41.45 -14.51 17.20
C ALA A 605 -42.59 -15.34 16.58
N HIS A 606 -43.17 -16.24 17.37
CA HIS A 606 -44.29 -17.09 16.96
C HIS A 606 -45.39 -17.08 18.01
N SER A 607 -46.66 -17.05 17.57
CA SER A 607 -47.83 -17.15 18.45
C SER A 607 -47.75 -16.08 19.57
N ALA A 608 -47.92 -16.44 20.83
CA ALA A 608 -47.81 -15.51 21.96
C ALA A 608 -46.43 -14.82 22.10
N GLY A 609 -45.39 -15.33 21.43
CA GLY A 609 -44.12 -14.61 21.29
C GLY A 609 -44.32 -13.28 20.55
N VAL A 610 -45.22 -13.23 19.57
CA VAL A 610 -45.56 -12.00 18.84
C VAL A 610 -46.20 -10.98 19.78
N LEU A 611 -47.13 -11.44 20.63
CA LEU A 611 -47.74 -10.57 21.64
C LEU A 611 -46.67 -10.03 22.62
N THR A 612 -45.66 -10.85 22.95
CA THR A 612 -44.54 -10.44 23.81
C THR A 612 -43.73 -9.32 23.15
N VAL A 613 -43.43 -9.44 21.85
CA VAL A 613 -42.73 -8.39 21.09
C VAL A 613 -43.55 -7.10 21.03
N ALA A 614 -44.86 -7.17 20.78
CA ALA A 614 -45.74 -6.00 20.78
C ALA A 614 -45.77 -5.27 22.15
N HIS A 615 -45.94 -6.02 23.25
CA HIS A 615 -45.90 -5.46 24.60
C HIS A 615 -44.53 -4.91 24.99
N TRP A 616 -43.45 -5.54 24.53
CA TRP A 616 -42.09 -5.05 24.73
C TRP A 616 -41.86 -3.73 23.98
N ALA A 617 -42.23 -3.69 22.69
CA ALA A 617 -42.07 -2.51 21.82
C ALA A 617 -42.87 -1.29 22.33
N ALA A 618 -44.02 -1.51 22.96
CA ALA A 618 -44.82 -0.45 23.57
C ALA A 618 -44.17 0.20 24.81
N ARG A 619 -43.20 -0.48 25.44
CA ARG A 619 -42.60 -0.07 26.73
C ARG A 619 -41.12 0.26 26.65
N HIS A 620 -40.41 -0.15 25.59
CA HIS A 620 -38.96 -0.08 25.49
C HIS A 620 -38.52 0.61 24.19
N GLN A 621 -37.42 1.37 24.26
CA GLN A 621 -36.90 2.20 23.16
C GLN A 621 -35.61 1.66 22.52
N ARG A 622 -35.23 0.40 22.78
CA ARG A 622 -34.04 -0.17 22.14
C ARG A 622 -34.28 -0.35 20.64
N SER A 623 -33.38 0.23 19.83
CA SER A 623 -33.37 0.00 18.39
C SER A 623 -32.93 -1.43 18.06
N ILE A 624 -33.69 -2.10 17.19
CA ILE A 624 -33.38 -3.41 16.62
C ILE A 624 -33.45 -3.34 15.09
N ALA A 625 -32.82 -4.28 14.39
CA ALA A 625 -32.74 -4.30 12.94
C ALA A 625 -34.07 -4.69 12.26
N GLY A 626 -34.90 -5.49 12.95
CA GLY A 626 -36.26 -5.80 12.50
C GLY A 626 -36.88 -6.97 13.26
N ALA A 627 -38.12 -7.34 12.89
CA ALA A 627 -38.82 -8.46 13.48
C ALA A 627 -39.62 -9.30 12.46
N LEU A 628 -39.51 -10.63 12.54
CA LEU A 628 -40.40 -11.57 11.88
C LEU A 628 -41.44 -12.06 12.89
N LEU A 629 -42.70 -11.69 12.68
CA LEU A 629 -43.83 -11.94 13.57
C LEU A 629 -44.78 -12.95 12.94
N VAL A 630 -44.74 -14.20 13.40
CA VAL A 630 -45.43 -15.32 12.76
C VAL A 630 -46.66 -15.72 13.56
N THR A 631 -47.80 -15.87 12.89
CA THR A 631 -49.09 -16.34 13.44
C THR A 631 -49.49 -15.57 14.71
N PRO A 632 -49.71 -14.25 14.63
CA PRO A 632 -50.10 -13.46 15.80
C PRO A 632 -51.50 -13.88 16.26
N PRO A 633 -51.66 -14.31 17.53
CA PRO A 633 -52.92 -14.89 17.97
C PRO A 633 -53.92 -13.80 18.37
N ASP A 634 -55.21 -14.05 18.11
CA ASP A 634 -56.31 -13.13 18.36
C ASP A 634 -56.89 -13.37 19.76
N LEU A 635 -56.82 -12.38 20.63
CA LEU A 635 -57.30 -12.47 22.02
C LEU A 635 -58.83 -12.34 22.13
N GLU A 636 -59.54 -12.16 21.02
CA GLU A 636 -61.01 -12.03 20.99
C GLU A 636 -61.73 -13.33 20.62
N VAL A 637 -60.99 -14.42 20.34
CA VAL A 637 -61.54 -15.74 20.01
C VAL A 637 -61.01 -16.82 20.95
N ASP A 638 -61.82 -17.83 21.26
CA ASP A 638 -61.40 -18.96 22.09
C ASP A 638 -60.29 -19.78 21.41
N TRP A 639 -59.21 -20.05 22.14
CA TRP A 639 -58.08 -20.82 21.62
C TRP A 639 -58.31 -22.32 21.85
N PRO A 640 -57.88 -23.19 20.91
CA PRO A 640 -58.05 -24.64 21.05
C PRO A 640 -57.18 -25.20 22.18
N GLU A 641 -57.61 -26.29 22.83
CA GLU A 641 -56.77 -27.01 23.80
C GLU A 641 -55.43 -27.45 23.15
N PRO A 642 -54.30 -27.41 23.88
CA PRO A 642 -54.15 -27.10 25.32
C PRO A 642 -53.84 -25.62 25.62
N TYR A 643 -54.23 -24.67 24.75
CA TYR A 643 -53.95 -23.26 24.99
C TYR A 643 -54.78 -22.67 26.13
N PRO A 644 -54.22 -21.72 26.91
CA PRO A 644 -54.99 -20.96 27.89
C PRO A 644 -56.10 -20.17 27.19
N GLN A 645 -57.29 -20.16 27.77
CA GLN A 645 -58.40 -19.37 27.25
C GLN A 645 -58.10 -17.86 27.32
N PRO A 646 -58.63 -17.04 26.41
CA PRO A 646 -58.34 -15.62 26.34
C PRO A 646 -58.53 -14.87 27.66
N ASP A 647 -59.56 -15.18 28.43
CA ASP A 647 -59.79 -14.56 29.75
C ASP A 647 -58.67 -14.83 30.75
N THR A 648 -58.03 -16.01 30.66
CA THR A 648 -56.84 -16.32 31.47
C THR A 648 -55.65 -15.45 31.04
N LEU A 649 -55.49 -15.21 29.74
CA LEU A 649 -54.45 -14.32 29.22
C LEU A 649 -54.72 -12.86 29.60
N ARG A 650 -55.98 -12.40 29.54
CA ARG A 650 -56.38 -11.06 30.01
C ARG A 650 -56.04 -10.87 31.49
N ALA A 651 -56.36 -11.84 32.34
CA ALA A 651 -56.02 -11.83 33.77
C ALA A 651 -54.50 -11.78 34.04
N ASN A 652 -53.68 -12.28 33.09
CA ASN A 652 -52.21 -12.25 33.16
C ASN A 652 -51.57 -11.06 32.41
N GLY A 653 -52.37 -10.05 32.06
CA GLY A 653 -51.89 -8.77 31.54
C GLY A 653 -51.59 -8.75 30.04
N TRP A 654 -52.09 -9.70 29.26
CA TRP A 654 -51.91 -9.73 27.80
C TRP A 654 -52.85 -8.78 27.05
N ALA A 655 -53.88 -8.25 27.72
CA ALA A 655 -54.81 -7.27 27.19
C ALA A 655 -54.84 -5.96 28.02
N PRO A 656 -55.10 -4.80 27.40
CA PRO A 656 -55.28 -4.61 25.95
C PRO A 656 -53.98 -4.86 25.18
N LEU A 657 -54.09 -5.45 23.98
CA LEU A 657 -52.95 -5.64 23.09
C LEU A 657 -52.53 -4.30 22.50
N PRO A 658 -51.23 -3.92 22.52
CA PRO A 658 -50.77 -2.69 21.88
C PRO A 658 -51.00 -2.73 20.36
N ARG A 659 -51.81 -1.79 19.86
CA ARG A 659 -52.14 -1.59 18.44
C ARG A 659 -51.57 -0.26 17.94
N ALA A 660 -50.24 -0.14 17.96
CA ALA A 660 -49.51 1.05 17.50
C ALA A 660 -48.36 0.65 16.57
N PRO A 661 -47.94 1.53 15.64
CA PRO A 661 -46.82 1.25 14.74
C PRO A 661 -45.56 0.81 15.49
N LEU A 662 -44.94 -0.28 15.04
CA LEU A 662 -43.71 -0.78 15.64
C LEU A 662 -42.55 0.17 15.30
N PRO A 663 -41.61 0.42 16.24
CA PRO A 663 -40.50 1.34 16.02
C PRO A 663 -39.35 0.75 15.16
N PHE A 664 -39.61 -0.37 14.47
CA PHE A 664 -38.64 -1.10 13.66
C PHE A 664 -39.34 -1.79 12.48
N PRO A 665 -38.63 -2.11 11.39
CA PRO A 665 -39.18 -2.87 10.28
C PRO A 665 -39.70 -4.23 10.74
N ALA A 666 -40.89 -4.63 10.31
CA ALA A 666 -41.47 -5.91 10.67
C ALA A 666 -42.21 -6.58 9.51
N LEU A 667 -42.12 -7.90 9.46
CA LEU A 667 -42.93 -8.77 8.61
C LEU A 667 -43.90 -9.55 9.49
N VAL A 668 -45.20 -9.47 9.21
CA VAL A 668 -46.22 -10.31 9.84
C VAL A 668 -46.56 -11.45 8.89
N ALA A 669 -46.24 -12.68 9.27
CA ALA A 669 -46.50 -13.86 8.45
C ALA A 669 -47.69 -14.64 9.04
N ALA A 670 -48.75 -14.85 8.25
CA ALA A 670 -49.99 -15.48 8.72
C ALA A 670 -50.43 -16.62 7.81
N SER A 671 -50.84 -17.74 8.42
CA SER A 671 -51.39 -18.90 7.72
C SER A 671 -52.89 -18.76 7.53
N SER A 672 -53.43 -19.21 6.40
CA SER A 672 -54.87 -19.14 6.11
C SER A 672 -55.71 -20.19 6.86
N ASN A 673 -55.06 -21.13 7.56
CA ASN A 673 -55.70 -22.18 8.36
C ASN A 673 -55.24 -22.17 9.84
N ASP A 674 -54.81 -21.02 10.35
CA ASP A 674 -54.44 -20.85 11.75
C ASP A 674 -55.68 -20.92 12.66
N HIS A 675 -55.56 -21.61 13.79
CA HIS A 675 -56.63 -21.73 14.78
C HIS A 675 -56.56 -20.66 15.87
N LEU A 676 -55.45 -19.93 15.97
CA LEU A 676 -55.28 -18.88 16.98
C LEU A 676 -55.73 -17.50 16.50
N ALA A 677 -55.83 -17.29 15.19
CA ALA A 677 -56.33 -16.04 14.60
C ALA A 677 -56.85 -16.26 13.18
N SER A 678 -57.87 -15.49 12.80
CA SER A 678 -58.26 -15.39 11.39
C SER A 678 -57.24 -14.58 10.59
N LEU A 679 -57.16 -14.82 9.28
CA LEU A 679 -56.29 -14.04 8.40
C LEU A 679 -56.63 -12.54 8.43
N ASP A 680 -57.93 -12.21 8.57
CA ASP A 680 -58.38 -10.82 8.69
C ASP A 680 -57.93 -10.18 10.00
N ALA A 681 -57.93 -10.92 11.11
CA ALA A 681 -57.40 -10.44 12.38
C ALA A 681 -55.88 -10.18 12.31
N ALA A 682 -55.13 -11.08 11.66
CA ALA A 682 -53.69 -10.89 11.44
C ALA A 682 -53.40 -9.70 10.50
N ARG A 683 -54.22 -9.50 9.45
CA ARG A 683 -54.13 -8.34 8.56
C ARG A 683 -54.39 -7.03 9.30
N ALA A 684 -55.39 -7.00 10.18
CA ALA A 684 -55.64 -5.84 11.03
C ALA A 684 -54.45 -5.55 11.96
N MET A 685 -53.86 -6.58 12.59
CA MET A 685 -52.65 -6.42 13.41
C MET A 685 -51.45 -5.90 12.60
N ALA A 686 -51.19 -6.44 11.40
CA ALA A 686 -50.12 -5.96 10.52
C ALA A 686 -50.30 -4.48 10.16
N SER A 687 -51.53 -4.08 9.82
CA SER A 687 -51.87 -2.68 9.55
C SER A 687 -51.63 -1.78 10.75
N ASP A 688 -52.11 -2.17 11.94
CA ASP A 688 -51.93 -1.39 13.18
C ASP A 688 -50.44 -1.22 13.54
N TRP A 689 -49.64 -2.25 13.27
CA TRP A 689 -48.19 -2.27 13.54
C TRP A 689 -47.34 -1.63 12.45
N GLY A 690 -47.93 -1.21 11.32
CA GLY A 690 -47.18 -0.71 10.17
C GLY A 690 -46.23 -1.75 9.55
N ALA A 691 -46.57 -3.04 9.69
CA ALA A 691 -45.78 -4.17 9.22
C ALA A 691 -46.30 -4.68 7.87
N GLU A 692 -45.41 -5.25 7.05
CA GLU A 692 -45.82 -5.92 5.81
C GLU A 692 -46.48 -7.27 6.15
N LEU A 693 -47.68 -7.52 5.61
CA LEU A 693 -48.35 -8.82 5.73
C LEU A 693 -47.83 -9.79 4.66
N VAL A 694 -47.39 -10.96 5.11
CA VAL A 694 -47.00 -12.11 4.27
C VAL A 694 -48.04 -13.22 4.45
N GLU A 695 -48.89 -13.42 3.44
CA GLU A 695 -49.91 -14.48 3.45
C GLU A 695 -49.30 -15.81 3.01
N LEU A 696 -49.28 -16.80 3.91
CA LEU A 696 -48.54 -18.05 3.71
C LEU A 696 -49.36 -19.17 3.03
N GLY A 697 -50.66 -18.98 2.84
CA GLY A 697 -51.57 -20.07 2.49
C GLY A 697 -51.76 -21.07 3.66
N PRO A 698 -52.25 -22.30 3.41
CA PRO A 698 -52.53 -23.28 4.48
C PRO A 698 -51.25 -24.03 4.90
N VAL A 699 -50.52 -23.50 5.87
CA VAL A 699 -49.27 -24.10 6.37
C VAL A 699 -49.52 -24.84 7.69
N GLY A 700 -49.86 -26.12 7.60
CA GLY A 700 -50.29 -26.94 8.74
C GLY A 700 -49.27 -27.17 9.86
N HIS A 701 -47.96 -27.02 9.62
CA HIS A 701 -46.90 -27.20 10.63
C HIS A 701 -46.46 -25.89 11.32
N LEU A 702 -46.98 -24.73 10.88
CA LEU A 702 -46.90 -23.49 11.65
C LEU A 702 -47.97 -23.44 12.74
N ASN A 703 -48.91 -24.38 12.69
CA ASN A 703 -49.86 -24.64 13.74
C ASN A 703 -49.12 -25.24 14.95
N PRO A 704 -49.19 -24.59 16.11
CA PRO A 704 -48.63 -25.16 17.31
C PRO A 704 -49.27 -26.50 17.74
N ALA A 705 -50.49 -26.80 17.31
CA ALA A 705 -51.24 -28.00 17.68
C ALA A 705 -51.15 -29.15 16.64
N ALA A 706 -50.62 -28.95 15.42
CA ALA A 706 -50.78 -29.93 14.32
C ALA A 706 -49.53 -30.29 13.49
N GLY A 707 -48.32 -29.86 13.83
CA GLY A 707 -47.13 -30.43 13.19
C GLY A 707 -45.80 -29.80 13.62
N TYR A 708 -44.77 -30.64 13.73
CA TYR A 708 -43.37 -30.25 13.91
C TYR A 708 -42.63 -30.40 12.56
N GLY A 709 -41.62 -29.57 12.31
CA GLY A 709 -40.83 -29.63 11.09
C GLY A 709 -40.20 -28.29 10.68
N PRO A 710 -39.25 -28.31 9.74
CA PRO A 710 -38.59 -27.10 9.26
C PRO A 710 -39.54 -26.25 8.42
N TRP A 711 -39.38 -24.93 8.50
CA TRP A 711 -40.07 -23.97 7.63
C TRP A 711 -39.02 -23.16 6.86
N PRO A 712 -38.59 -23.61 5.65
CA PRO A 712 -37.51 -22.98 4.90
C PRO A 712 -37.76 -21.50 4.57
N GLN A 713 -39.01 -21.11 4.33
CA GLN A 713 -39.38 -19.71 4.05
C GLN A 713 -39.06 -18.77 5.22
N ALA A 714 -38.94 -19.26 6.46
CA ALA A 714 -38.50 -18.45 7.59
C ALA A 714 -37.12 -17.82 7.33
N ALA A 715 -36.19 -18.59 6.76
CA ALA A 715 -34.84 -18.12 6.46
C ALA A 715 -34.86 -17.07 5.34
N GLU A 716 -35.73 -17.23 4.34
CA GLU A 716 -35.92 -16.25 3.25
C GLU A 716 -36.48 -14.93 3.78
N LEU A 717 -37.48 -14.97 4.66
CA LEU A 717 -38.07 -13.78 5.27
C LEU A 717 -37.09 -13.08 6.23
N VAL A 718 -36.28 -13.84 6.96
CA VAL A 718 -35.19 -13.27 7.76
C VAL A 718 -34.14 -12.60 6.87
N ALA A 719 -33.72 -13.23 5.77
CA ALA A 719 -32.75 -12.64 4.85
C ALA A 719 -33.25 -11.30 4.27
N ARG A 720 -34.55 -11.20 3.93
CA ARG A 720 -35.18 -9.95 3.51
C ARG A 720 -35.07 -8.84 4.57
N LEU A 721 -35.25 -9.17 5.85
CA LEU A 721 -35.09 -8.22 6.96
C LEU A 721 -33.61 -7.80 7.13
N VAL A 722 -32.66 -8.72 6.92
CA VAL A 722 -31.21 -8.41 6.96
C VAL A 722 -30.83 -7.44 5.84
N GLU A 723 -31.31 -7.68 4.63
CA GLU A 723 -31.06 -6.81 3.47
C GLU A 723 -31.67 -5.41 3.66
N ALA A 724 -32.90 -5.34 4.16
CA ALA A 724 -33.57 -4.09 4.48
C ALA A 724 -32.81 -3.29 5.56
N ALA A 725 -32.32 -3.97 6.60
CA ALA A 725 -31.52 -3.34 7.65
C ALA A 725 -30.18 -2.79 7.13
N ALA A 726 -29.53 -3.52 6.22
CA ALA A 726 -28.27 -3.09 5.59
C ALA A 726 -28.46 -1.87 4.66
N ALA A 727 -29.64 -1.71 4.06
CA ALA A 727 -29.95 -0.56 3.19
C ALA A 727 -30.25 0.73 3.97
N VAL A 728 -30.75 0.63 5.21
CA VAL A 728 -31.07 1.78 6.08
C VAL A 728 -29.83 2.29 6.84
N ALA A 729 -28.81 1.44 7.02
CA ALA A 729 -27.56 1.80 7.70
C ALA A 729 -26.51 2.46 6.78
N LYS A 730 -26.74 2.47 5.46
CA LYS A 730 -25.96 3.19 4.44
C LYS A 730 -26.58 4.56 4.19
#